data_AF-A0A973H7L3-F1
#
_entry.id   AF-A0A973H7L3-F1
#
_cell.length_a   1.000
_cell.length_b   1.000
_cell.length_c   1.000
_cell.angle_alpha   90.00
_cell.angle_beta   90.00
_cell.angle_gamma   90.00
#
_symmetry.space_group_name_H-M   'P 1'
#
loop_
_entity.id
_entity.type
_entity.pdbx_description
1 polymer ?
#
loop_
_entity_poly.entity_id
_entity_poly.type
_entity_poly.pdbx_seq_one_letter_code
_entity_poly.pdbx_strand_id
1 'polypeptide(L)'
;MTQPPPPPNQPPPGGGFGPPQDQPPQTPPPAQQPGFGAPQDQPPQQPGYGAPQTPPPPQPGYGYPQAPQTPPPAPPQGPPTPPAGPGYGYPQPPQQPYGQPPTPAPNPYGQPQPDTYGQQPGVYGQPQPNTYGQQPGYGYQQPTMPMQPQPGPPAGGRKFNSQLTIIVAAVVAIALIVGGGLWYASSSGDDGKKDTAGSSGGTGGGGDEKGGTGGTSSKGDEKVPANTAASVLFQVPQPEVKVDTTYTVNGSWLTDTVYAKSGIAEIVGYDPDKGTEKWTIKLPGPVCQASRQMTDKHLTAIAYEPAMPTKEKPTAGCSQVAAIDLDAGTKLWTKTANAGDRLIPWDNVTVSANTVATGSTSGGAAWDITTGKSLWTPKPTDSCYDAGYAGGAKLVAVRKCGEYDARQLHIQTIDPASGKVISEYKMSQGIEYASVVSTDPLVVAAEVGEDAAASGISDVFSIDNKTGKLRTRIALPGDEYAARCDGIYRPEYCFQIAVGNDRVYVPTEEHQGTGSDYSRTNEIIAFDLATGKQTGQRADAGDGYTISPLRMDGGNLIAYKRPPYDKGGQIVSIDGGTFKETKLLENPATEAVRDVETSMLPDSSELIYHDGRLFMSEVYASDFGSSSGEKEYLAIAFGAK
;
A
#
# COMPACT_ATOMS: atom_id res chain seq x y z
N MET A 1 45.10 -24.75 -55.70
CA MET A 1 45.08 -23.43 -56.38
C MET A 1 44.15 -22.56 -55.55
N THR A 2 44.50 -21.39 -55.02
CA THR A 2 45.75 -20.58 -55.08
C THR A 2 46.16 -20.07 -53.68
N GLN A 3 47.39 -19.55 -53.55
CA GLN A 3 48.13 -19.29 -52.30
C GLN A 3 47.78 -17.99 -51.55
N PRO A 4 48.21 -17.84 -50.27
CA PRO A 4 48.05 -16.61 -49.46
C PRO A 4 49.25 -15.63 -49.54
N PRO A 5 49.07 -14.33 -49.20
CA PRO A 5 50.15 -13.35 -49.00
C PRO A 5 50.71 -13.26 -47.54
N PRO A 6 51.83 -12.51 -47.29
CA PRO A 6 52.69 -12.70 -46.09
C PRO A 6 52.71 -11.54 -45.05
N PRO A 7 53.36 -11.72 -43.88
CA PRO A 7 53.52 -10.71 -42.81
C PRO A 7 54.87 -9.95 -42.79
N PRO A 8 55.03 -8.86 -42.00
CA PRO A 8 56.33 -8.21 -41.78
C PRO A 8 56.77 -8.04 -40.29
N ASN A 9 57.86 -8.74 -39.93
CA ASN A 9 59.05 -8.35 -39.13
C ASN A 9 59.00 -7.60 -37.77
N GLN A 10 59.77 -8.17 -36.81
CA GLN A 10 60.55 -7.50 -35.73
C GLN A 10 62.00 -7.25 -36.24
N PRO A 11 63.04 -6.84 -35.44
CA PRO A 11 63.12 -6.22 -34.10
C PRO A 11 63.87 -4.84 -34.15
N PRO A 12 64.32 -4.18 -33.06
CA PRO A 12 65.51 -4.58 -32.25
C PRO A 12 65.41 -4.27 -30.71
N PRO A 13 66.40 -4.69 -29.88
CA PRO A 13 66.45 -4.41 -28.43
C PRO A 13 67.48 -3.36 -27.97
N GLY A 14 67.29 -2.80 -26.76
CA GLY A 14 68.22 -1.90 -26.04
C GLY A 14 67.77 -0.42 -25.96
N GLY A 15 68.27 0.43 -25.05
CA GLY A 15 69.09 0.15 -23.85
C GLY A 15 69.93 1.34 -23.33
N GLY A 16 69.59 1.88 -22.15
CA GLY A 16 70.53 2.58 -21.24
C GLY A 16 70.63 4.12 -21.25
N PHE A 17 71.24 4.63 -20.16
CA PHE A 17 71.83 5.97 -19.91
C PHE A 17 70.92 7.20 -19.61
N GLY A 18 71.11 7.79 -18.42
CA GLY A 18 70.78 9.19 -18.03
C GLY A 18 72.06 10.06 -18.01
N PRO A 19 72.30 11.02 -17.08
CA PRO A 19 71.52 11.54 -15.92
C PRO A 19 71.27 13.09 -16.11
N PRO A 20 71.38 14.07 -15.15
CA PRO A 20 71.34 14.10 -13.66
C PRO A 20 70.49 15.24 -13.00
N GLN A 21 70.43 15.25 -11.65
CA GLN A 21 70.28 16.40 -10.71
C GLN A 21 68.96 17.25 -10.70
N ASP A 22 68.46 17.76 -9.55
CA ASP A 22 68.97 17.73 -8.16
C ASP A 22 67.87 17.82 -7.05
N GLN A 23 68.29 17.54 -5.81
CA GLN A 23 67.63 17.73 -4.48
C GLN A 23 66.53 16.74 -3.96
N PRO A 24 66.39 16.56 -2.60
CA PRO A 24 65.84 15.34 -1.98
C PRO A 24 64.54 15.53 -1.15
N PRO A 25 63.90 14.43 -0.67
CA PRO A 25 62.54 14.44 -0.10
C PRO A 25 62.46 14.51 1.45
N GLN A 26 61.24 14.76 1.97
CA GLN A 26 60.85 14.47 3.36
C GLN A 26 59.70 13.45 3.40
N THR A 27 59.62 12.68 4.50
CA THR A 27 58.69 11.53 4.68
C THR A 27 57.87 11.63 5.97
N PRO A 28 56.62 11.14 6.00
CA PRO A 28 55.82 10.99 7.22
C PRO A 28 55.85 9.54 7.76
N PRO A 29 56.20 9.28 9.04
CA PRO A 29 56.22 7.94 9.64
C PRO A 29 55.00 7.60 10.53
N PRO A 30 54.56 6.32 10.59
CA PRO A 30 53.50 5.87 11.52
C PRO A 30 53.93 4.84 12.61
N ALA A 31 53.44 5.06 13.84
CA ALA A 31 52.94 4.10 14.86
C ALA A 31 53.80 2.99 15.57
N GLN A 32 53.42 2.76 16.85
CA GLN A 32 53.45 1.53 17.71
C GLN A 32 54.47 1.36 18.88
N GLN A 33 53.92 1.37 20.13
CA GLN A 33 54.12 0.50 21.35
C GLN A 33 55.53 0.04 21.86
N PRO A 34 55.67 -0.58 23.08
CA PRO A 34 54.87 -0.59 24.34
C PRO A 34 55.71 -0.36 25.66
N GLY A 35 55.10 -0.47 26.87
CA GLY A 35 55.84 -0.53 28.17
C GLY A 35 54.97 -0.71 29.44
N PHE A 36 55.50 -1.31 30.52
CA PHE A 36 54.79 -1.67 31.79
C PHE A 36 55.42 -1.02 33.05
N GLY A 37 54.65 -0.78 34.13
CA GLY A 37 55.18 -0.48 35.49
C GLY A 37 54.14 -0.02 36.55
N ALA A 38 54.32 -0.42 37.82
CA ALA A 38 53.58 -0.04 39.05
C ALA A 38 54.35 -0.55 40.31
N PRO A 39 53.99 -0.33 41.60
CA PRO A 39 52.92 0.48 42.25
C PRO A 39 53.45 1.39 43.43
N GLN A 40 52.67 1.58 44.52
CA GLN A 40 52.93 2.26 45.83
C GLN A 40 52.69 3.80 45.94
N ASP A 41 52.33 4.42 47.09
CA ASP A 41 51.52 4.03 48.28
C ASP A 41 51.14 5.28 49.15
N GLN A 42 49.88 5.34 49.63
CA GLN A 42 49.33 5.88 50.93
C GLN A 42 49.90 7.12 51.71
N PRO A 43 49.15 7.75 52.68
CA PRO A 43 47.68 7.84 52.93
C PRO A 43 47.19 9.31 53.29
N PRO A 44 46.36 9.68 54.32
CA PRO A 44 45.18 10.57 54.08
C PRO A 44 44.96 11.78 55.04
N GLN A 45 43.96 12.65 54.80
CA GLN A 45 43.17 13.37 55.83
C GLN A 45 41.77 13.85 55.34
N GLN A 46 40.84 13.99 56.29
CA GLN A 46 39.50 14.62 56.28
C GLN A 46 39.14 15.01 57.74
N PRO A 47 38.05 15.74 58.07
CA PRO A 47 36.95 16.27 57.25
C PRO A 47 36.69 17.80 57.45
N GLY A 48 35.60 18.33 56.86
CA GLY A 48 35.06 19.66 57.17
C GLY A 48 33.58 19.81 56.74
N TYR A 49 32.76 20.43 57.59
CA TYR A 49 31.31 20.62 57.38
C TYR A 49 30.96 22.08 57.02
N GLY A 50 29.95 22.29 56.17
CA GLY A 50 29.35 23.61 55.90
C GLY A 50 28.31 23.57 54.79
N ALA A 51 27.19 24.31 54.93
CA ALA A 51 26.07 24.32 53.98
C ALA A 51 26.02 25.60 53.13
N PRO A 52 25.53 25.57 51.87
CA PRO A 52 25.43 26.74 51.01
C PRO A 52 24.23 27.65 51.34
N GLN A 53 24.40 28.96 51.14
CA GLN A 53 23.38 30.00 51.36
C GLN A 53 22.68 30.44 50.05
N THR A 54 21.50 31.05 50.19
CA THR A 54 20.67 31.57 49.09
C THR A 54 21.11 32.96 48.58
N PRO A 55 20.96 33.29 47.29
CA PRO A 55 21.23 34.64 46.75
C PRO A 55 20.25 35.72 47.24
N PRO A 56 20.65 37.03 47.23
CA PRO A 56 19.84 38.15 47.71
C PRO A 56 18.87 38.75 46.66
N PRO A 57 17.83 39.50 47.09
CA PRO A 57 16.81 40.09 46.20
C PRO A 57 17.16 41.50 45.66
N PRO A 58 16.57 41.92 44.51
CA PRO A 58 16.71 43.28 43.97
C PRO A 58 15.78 44.31 44.65
N GLN A 59 16.15 45.60 44.54
CA GLN A 59 15.44 46.77 45.08
C GLN A 59 14.65 47.54 43.99
N PRO A 60 13.72 48.45 44.36
CA PRO A 60 12.57 48.79 43.50
C PRO A 60 12.77 49.95 42.52
N GLY A 61 12.12 49.84 41.35
CA GLY A 61 11.88 50.95 40.43
C GLY A 61 10.45 51.49 40.55
N TYR A 62 10.27 52.81 40.48
CA TYR A 62 8.96 53.47 40.58
C TYR A 62 8.27 53.61 39.22
N GLY A 63 7.01 53.18 39.12
CA GLY A 63 6.14 53.40 37.95
C GLY A 63 4.69 53.06 38.28
N TYR A 64 3.75 53.95 37.92
CA TYR A 64 2.32 53.78 38.24
C TYR A 64 1.61 52.85 37.23
N PRO A 65 0.81 51.86 37.68
CA PRO A 65 -0.08 51.11 36.80
C PRO A 65 -1.36 51.92 36.51
N GLN A 66 -1.80 51.95 35.25
CA GLN A 66 -3.17 52.38 34.89
C GLN A 66 -4.16 51.22 35.02
N ALA A 67 -5.41 51.52 35.39
CA ALA A 67 -6.49 50.54 35.49
C ALA A 67 -7.29 50.44 34.18
N PRO A 68 -7.80 49.24 33.81
CA PRO A 68 -8.73 49.08 32.68
C PRO A 68 -10.05 49.84 32.91
N GLN A 69 -10.57 50.49 31.87
CA GLN A 69 -11.87 51.18 31.91
C GLN A 69 -13.00 50.28 31.39
N THR A 70 -14.12 50.24 32.11
CA THR A 70 -15.36 49.55 31.72
C THR A 70 -16.40 50.54 31.17
N PRO A 71 -17.09 50.26 30.06
CA PRO A 71 -18.21 51.08 29.58
C PRO A 71 -19.41 51.08 30.56
N PRO A 72 -20.19 52.18 30.65
CA PRO A 72 -21.32 52.30 31.56
C PRO A 72 -22.64 51.69 31.03
N PRO A 73 -23.58 51.27 31.90
CA PRO A 73 -24.88 50.71 31.53
C PRO A 73 -25.97 51.76 31.26
N ALA A 74 -27.07 51.35 30.61
CA ALA A 74 -28.26 52.16 30.34
C ALA A 74 -29.56 51.52 30.91
N PRO A 75 -30.65 52.29 31.17
CA PRO A 75 -31.73 51.86 32.09
C PRO A 75 -32.94 51.15 31.42
N PRO A 76 -33.83 50.50 32.21
CA PRO A 76 -34.91 49.64 31.71
C PRO A 76 -36.33 50.25 31.72
N GLN A 77 -37.22 49.75 30.85
CA GLN A 77 -38.70 49.85 30.97
C GLN A 77 -39.40 48.57 30.45
N GLY A 78 -40.68 48.38 30.79
CA GLY A 78 -41.41 47.10 30.72
C GLY A 78 -42.54 46.95 29.67
N PRO A 79 -43.37 45.87 29.76
CA PRO A 79 -44.27 45.39 28.70
C PRO A 79 -45.71 45.96 28.77
N PRO A 80 -46.54 45.83 27.69
CA PRO A 80 -47.45 44.68 27.54
C PRO A 80 -47.69 44.23 26.06
N THR A 81 -48.76 43.45 25.80
CA THR A 81 -48.94 42.58 24.59
C THR A 81 -50.14 42.99 23.65
N PRO A 82 -50.83 42.13 22.85
CA PRO A 82 -51.19 42.38 21.42
C PRO A 82 -52.67 42.85 21.19
N PRO A 83 -53.17 43.19 19.95
CA PRO A 83 -53.65 42.19 18.95
C PRO A 83 -53.82 42.62 17.44
N ALA A 84 -54.18 41.65 16.56
CA ALA A 84 -55.09 41.67 15.36
C ALA A 84 -54.96 42.68 14.15
N GLY A 85 -55.62 42.32 13.02
CA GLY A 85 -55.84 43.13 11.78
C GLY A 85 -57.18 43.93 11.77
N PRO A 86 -57.88 44.26 10.64
CA PRO A 86 -57.84 43.66 9.27
C PRO A 86 -58.06 44.63 8.04
N GLY A 87 -58.28 44.08 6.82
CA GLY A 87 -58.82 44.75 5.59
C GLY A 87 -57.78 45.17 4.53
N TYR A 88 -58.05 45.45 3.23
CA TYR A 88 -59.18 45.33 2.26
C TYR A 88 -58.56 45.20 0.82
N GLY A 89 -59.20 45.09 -0.38
CA GLY A 89 -60.58 45.26 -0.88
C GLY A 89 -60.79 44.62 -2.30
N TYR A 90 -61.54 45.24 -3.24
CA TYR A 90 -62.02 44.64 -4.53
C TYR A 90 -62.26 45.70 -5.66
N PRO A 91 -62.44 45.40 -6.99
CA PRO A 91 -63.44 44.46 -7.59
C PRO A 91 -62.99 43.53 -8.77
N GLN A 92 -63.97 42.81 -9.35
CA GLN A 92 -63.95 41.61 -10.25
C GLN A 92 -64.48 41.97 -11.69
N PRO A 93 -64.91 41.08 -12.66
CA PRO A 93 -65.15 39.60 -12.71
C PRO A 93 -64.57 38.89 -14.02
N PRO A 94 -65.15 37.82 -14.67
CA PRO A 94 -64.78 36.40 -14.43
C PRO A 94 -64.64 35.44 -15.67
N GLN A 95 -64.15 34.19 -15.48
CA GLN A 95 -64.73 32.91 -15.99
C GLN A 95 -63.99 31.65 -15.43
N GLN A 96 -64.49 30.41 -15.69
CA GLN A 96 -64.20 29.13 -14.99
C GLN A 96 -64.68 27.87 -15.79
N PRO A 97 -64.52 26.57 -15.39
CA PRO A 97 -63.40 25.83 -14.74
C PRO A 97 -63.19 24.35 -15.31
N TYR A 98 -62.81 23.37 -14.45
CA TYR A 98 -62.56 21.90 -14.62
C TYR A 98 -61.08 21.45 -14.83
N GLY A 99 -60.62 20.21 -14.51
CA GLY A 99 -61.28 19.02 -13.90
C GLY A 99 -60.33 17.80 -13.64
N GLN A 100 -60.83 16.71 -13.01
CA GLN A 100 -60.21 15.39 -12.68
C GLN A 100 -61.35 14.36 -12.37
N PRO A 101 -61.15 13.03 -12.11
CA PRO A 101 -60.07 12.04 -12.38
C PRO A 101 -60.65 10.88 -13.29
N PRO A 102 -60.53 9.51 -13.13
CA PRO A 102 -59.65 8.57 -12.39
C PRO A 102 -59.14 7.34 -13.24
N THR A 103 -58.81 6.20 -12.59
CA THR A 103 -58.38 4.86 -13.14
C THR A 103 -59.52 3.80 -13.08
N PRO A 104 -59.51 2.69 -13.88
CA PRO A 104 -58.87 1.40 -13.51
C PRO A 104 -58.42 0.45 -14.69
N ALA A 105 -58.03 -0.81 -14.38
CA ALA A 105 -57.62 -1.93 -15.29
C ALA A 105 -58.78 -2.95 -15.53
N PRO A 106 -58.69 -4.15 -16.22
CA PRO A 106 -57.52 -4.98 -16.64
C PRO A 106 -57.59 -5.75 -18.03
N ASN A 107 -56.71 -6.76 -18.19
CA ASN A 107 -56.44 -7.82 -19.23
C ASN A 107 -57.68 -8.63 -19.80
N PRO A 108 -57.60 -9.62 -20.77
CA PRO A 108 -56.46 -10.45 -21.29
C PRO A 108 -56.44 -10.93 -22.81
N TYR A 109 -55.48 -11.82 -23.17
CA TYR A 109 -55.40 -12.86 -24.27
C TYR A 109 -54.94 -12.56 -25.74
N GLY A 110 -54.03 -13.42 -26.28
CA GLY A 110 -53.76 -13.64 -27.73
C GLY A 110 -52.37 -14.26 -28.12
N GLN A 111 -52.32 -15.31 -28.96
CA GLN A 111 -51.11 -16.05 -29.48
C GLN A 111 -51.49 -16.79 -30.83
N PRO A 112 -50.66 -17.55 -31.60
CA PRO A 112 -49.17 -17.68 -31.72
C PRO A 112 -48.57 -17.80 -33.18
N GLN A 113 -47.22 -17.77 -33.32
CA GLN A 113 -46.35 -18.42 -34.37
C GLN A 113 -46.55 -18.14 -35.91
N PRO A 114 -45.71 -18.63 -36.87
CA PRO A 114 -44.35 -19.25 -36.82
C PRO A 114 -43.26 -18.74 -37.83
N ASP A 115 -42.02 -19.12 -37.52
CA ASP A 115 -40.78 -19.47 -38.29
C ASP A 115 -40.64 -19.32 -39.84
N THR A 116 -39.43 -18.99 -40.34
CA THR A 116 -38.68 -19.74 -41.42
C THR A 116 -37.23 -19.25 -41.71
N TYR A 117 -36.42 -20.11 -42.38
CA TYR A 117 -34.97 -19.96 -42.72
C TYR A 117 -34.67 -19.33 -44.11
N GLY A 118 -33.44 -18.84 -44.32
CA GLY A 118 -32.85 -18.52 -45.64
C GLY A 118 -31.31 -18.33 -45.60
N GLN A 119 -30.58 -18.58 -46.71
CA GLN A 119 -29.10 -18.58 -46.77
C GLN A 119 -28.49 -18.03 -48.08
N GLN A 120 -27.27 -17.47 -47.96
CA GLN A 120 -26.21 -17.29 -48.99
C GLN A 120 -26.45 -16.36 -50.22
N PRO A 121 -25.40 -15.96 -51.00
CA PRO A 121 -23.97 -15.74 -50.66
C PRO A 121 -23.26 -14.50 -51.32
N GLY A 122 -22.27 -13.92 -50.61
CA GLY A 122 -21.09 -13.21 -51.18
C GLY A 122 -21.24 -11.75 -51.72
N VAL A 123 -20.19 -11.02 -52.13
CA VAL A 123 -18.72 -11.19 -51.93
C VAL A 123 -17.97 -9.85 -52.27
N TYR A 124 -16.82 -9.59 -51.62
CA TYR A 124 -15.79 -8.52 -51.85
C TYR A 124 -16.15 -7.01 -51.72
N GLY A 125 -15.33 -6.31 -50.92
CA GLY A 125 -15.16 -4.84 -50.90
C GLY A 125 -14.19 -4.41 -49.79
N GLN A 126 -13.14 -3.64 -50.08
CA GLN A 126 -12.14 -3.18 -49.09
C GLN A 126 -12.45 -1.76 -48.54
N PRO A 127 -11.91 -1.38 -47.35
CA PRO A 127 -12.33 -0.19 -46.63
C PRO A 127 -11.59 1.10 -47.04
N GLN A 128 -12.26 2.24 -46.84
CA GLN A 128 -11.63 3.56 -46.65
C GLN A 128 -12.08 4.17 -45.31
N PRO A 129 -11.23 4.97 -44.65
CA PRO A 129 -11.53 5.55 -43.34
C PRO A 129 -12.42 6.80 -43.47
N ASN A 130 -13.33 7.01 -42.52
CA ASN A 130 -14.12 8.24 -42.46
C ASN A 130 -14.32 8.71 -41.01
N THR A 131 -14.36 10.02 -40.82
CA THR A 131 -14.30 10.69 -39.51
C THR A 131 -15.68 11.02 -38.94
N TYR A 132 -15.82 10.84 -37.64
CA TYR A 132 -16.83 11.49 -36.79
C TYR A 132 -16.08 12.32 -35.73
N GLY A 133 -16.60 13.41 -35.18
CA GLY A 133 -17.90 14.05 -35.39
C GLY A 133 -18.35 14.69 -34.07
N GLN A 134 -18.08 15.99 -33.87
CA GLN A 134 -18.26 16.63 -32.56
C GLN A 134 -19.73 16.87 -32.17
N GLN A 135 -19.98 16.92 -30.85
CA GLN A 135 -21.16 17.55 -30.26
C GLN A 135 -20.78 18.80 -29.43
N PRO A 136 -21.73 19.74 -29.21
CA PRO A 136 -21.41 21.11 -28.83
C PRO A 136 -21.23 21.31 -27.32
N GLY A 137 -20.26 22.15 -26.94
CA GLY A 137 -20.03 22.58 -25.56
C GLY A 137 -20.81 23.84 -25.17
N TYR A 138 -21.20 23.92 -23.89
CA TYR A 138 -21.71 25.15 -23.25
C TYR A 138 -20.55 25.91 -22.60
N GLY A 139 -20.54 27.24 -22.72
CA GLY A 139 -19.46 28.10 -22.21
C GLY A 139 -19.90 29.08 -21.12
N TYR A 140 -18.95 29.48 -20.28
CA TYR A 140 -19.03 30.65 -19.39
C TYR A 140 -17.79 31.53 -19.60
N GLN A 141 -17.94 32.85 -19.48
CA GLN A 141 -16.85 33.80 -19.75
C GLN A 141 -16.03 34.14 -18.49
N GLN A 142 -14.74 34.39 -18.70
CA GLN A 142 -13.81 34.97 -17.74
C GLN A 142 -13.52 36.44 -18.15
N PRO A 143 -13.61 37.43 -17.25
CA PRO A 143 -13.26 38.82 -17.57
C PRO A 143 -11.76 39.01 -17.84
N THR A 144 -11.41 39.78 -18.86
CA THR A 144 -10.02 40.12 -19.18
C THR A 144 -9.55 41.38 -18.45
N MET A 145 -8.28 41.37 -18.01
CA MET A 145 -7.57 42.52 -17.46
C MET A 145 -6.27 42.75 -18.25
N PRO A 146 -5.96 43.98 -18.71
CA PRO A 146 -4.81 44.24 -19.58
C PRO A 146 -3.50 44.40 -18.79
N MET A 147 -2.43 43.73 -19.24
CA MET A 147 -1.05 44.02 -18.81
C MET A 147 -0.36 45.03 -19.74
N GLN A 148 0.45 45.91 -19.17
CA GLN A 148 1.42 46.72 -19.92
C GLN A 148 2.75 45.96 -20.10
N PRO A 149 3.50 46.21 -21.19
CA PRO A 149 4.80 45.57 -21.43
C PRO A 149 5.95 46.24 -20.65
N GLN A 150 6.91 45.43 -20.19
CA GLN A 150 8.22 45.89 -19.73
C GLN A 150 9.35 45.16 -20.50
N PRO A 151 10.56 45.76 -20.61
CA PRO A 151 11.58 45.33 -21.57
C PRO A 151 12.38 44.10 -21.11
N GLY A 152 12.80 43.28 -22.07
CA GLY A 152 13.60 42.07 -21.82
C GLY A 152 15.12 42.30 -21.79
N PRO A 153 15.89 41.43 -21.10
CA PRO A 153 17.36 41.42 -21.13
C PRO A 153 17.92 40.76 -22.41
N PRO A 154 19.21 40.98 -22.75
CA PRO A 154 19.79 40.60 -24.05
C PRO A 154 20.14 39.11 -24.19
N ALA A 155 20.22 38.64 -25.43
CA ALA A 155 20.57 37.26 -25.78
C ALA A 155 22.09 37.07 -26.02
N GLY A 156 22.61 35.88 -25.71
CA GLY A 156 23.97 35.48 -26.12
C GLY A 156 24.65 34.44 -25.22
N GLY A 157 24.31 33.15 -25.36
CA GLY A 157 24.99 32.05 -24.65
C GLY A 157 24.87 30.73 -25.42
N ARG A 158 26.00 30.06 -25.68
CA ARG A 158 26.07 28.89 -26.58
C ARG A 158 25.84 27.58 -25.81
N LYS A 159 24.73 26.89 -26.07
CA LYS A 159 24.40 25.61 -25.42
C LYS A 159 25.41 24.52 -25.81
N PHE A 160 25.93 23.80 -24.81
CA PHE A 160 26.46 22.44 -24.96
C PHE A 160 25.46 21.45 -24.35
N ASN A 161 25.30 20.28 -24.95
CA ASN A 161 24.29 19.30 -24.56
C ASN A 161 24.83 18.31 -23.52
N SER A 162 24.55 18.55 -22.23
CA SER A 162 24.98 17.70 -21.12
C SER A 162 24.23 16.37 -21.00
N GLN A 163 23.09 16.22 -21.69
CA GLN A 163 22.17 15.09 -21.52
C GLN A 163 22.74 13.74 -22.03
N LEU A 164 23.79 13.78 -22.85
CA LEU A 164 24.44 12.59 -23.44
C LEU A 164 25.62 12.05 -22.59
N THR A 165 26.13 12.82 -21.62
CA THR A 165 27.28 12.40 -20.79
C THR A 165 26.87 11.62 -19.54
N ILE A 166 25.67 11.88 -19.01
CA ILE A 166 25.17 11.28 -17.76
C ILE A 166 24.83 9.79 -17.95
N ILE A 167 24.19 9.45 -19.08
CA ILE A 167 23.77 8.07 -19.41
C ILE A 167 24.98 7.12 -19.50
N VAL A 168 26.12 7.58 -20.03
CA VAL A 168 27.35 6.78 -20.15
C VAL A 168 28.00 6.50 -18.79
N ALA A 169 27.88 7.42 -17.82
CA ALA A 169 28.47 7.24 -16.49
C ALA A 169 27.76 6.17 -15.65
N ALA A 170 26.42 6.07 -15.75
CA ALA A 170 25.64 5.09 -15.01
C ALA A 170 25.93 3.64 -15.44
N VAL A 171 26.05 3.40 -16.75
CA VAL A 171 26.25 2.05 -17.32
C VAL A 171 27.61 1.46 -16.93
N VAL A 172 28.67 2.27 -16.87
CA VAL A 172 30.01 1.79 -16.49
C VAL A 172 30.09 1.38 -15.02
N ALA A 173 29.38 2.08 -14.12
CA ALA A 173 29.33 1.72 -12.70
C ALA A 173 28.62 0.36 -12.48
N ILE A 174 27.53 0.10 -13.21
CA ILE A 174 26.79 -1.17 -13.12
C ILE A 174 27.63 -2.34 -13.69
N ALA A 175 28.30 -2.14 -14.82
CA ALA A 175 29.14 -3.17 -15.44
C ALA A 175 30.32 -3.62 -14.55
N LEU A 176 30.92 -2.69 -13.78
CA LEU A 176 32.05 -2.99 -12.91
C LEU A 176 31.69 -3.80 -11.65
N ILE A 177 30.42 -3.80 -11.23
CA ILE A 177 29.96 -4.62 -10.09
C ILE A 177 29.69 -6.07 -10.51
N VAL A 178 29.31 -6.30 -11.77
CA VAL A 178 29.07 -7.65 -12.33
C VAL A 178 30.36 -8.35 -12.76
N GLY A 179 31.42 -7.61 -13.09
CA GLY A 179 32.67 -8.13 -13.66
C GLY A 179 33.70 -8.74 -12.69
N GLY A 180 33.36 -8.97 -11.41
CA GLY A 180 34.34 -9.18 -10.33
C GLY A 180 34.22 -10.48 -9.52
N GLY A 181 33.96 -11.65 -10.14
CA GLY A 181 33.60 -12.85 -9.36
C GLY A 181 33.90 -14.25 -9.92
N LEU A 182 34.76 -14.42 -10.92
CA LEU A 182 35.04 -15.74 -11.52
C LEU A 182 36.54 -16.05 -11.77
N TRP A 183 37.26 -16.40 -10.70
CA TRP A 183 38.44 -17.27 -10.82
C TRP A 183 38.74 -18.01 -9.50
N TYR A 184 38.35 -19.29 -9.41
CA TYR A 184 39.16 -20.42 -8.91
C TYR A 184 38.29 -21.66 -8.53
N ALA A 185 37.96 -22.49 -9.52
CA ALA A 185 37.66 -23.93 -9.36
C ALA A 185 37.47 -24.55 -10.76
N SER A 186 38.24 -25.58 -11.11
CA SER A 186 38.14 -26.26 -12.42
C SER A 186 38.61 -27.72 -12.32
N SER A 187 38.08 -28.58 -13.19
CA SER A 187 38.04 -30.07 -13.13
C SER A 187 36.96 -30.62 -12.18
N SER A 188 36.19 -31.65 -12.52
CA SER A 188 35.98 -32.41 -13.79
C SER A 188 34.76 -33.34 -13.60
N GLY A 189 33.97 -33.76 -14.59
CA GLY A 189 33.92 -33.56 -16.05
C GLY A 189 32.83 -34.49 -16.63
N ASP A 190 32.43 -34.31 -17.90
CA ASP A 190 31.67 -35.17 -18.84
C ASP A 190 30.52 -36.12 -18.37
N ASP A 191 29.49 -36.33 -19.21
CA ASP A 191 28.85 -37.66 -19.36
C ASP A 191 27.30 -37.71 -19.58
N GLY A 192 26.60 -36.58 -19.54
CA GLY A 192 25.32 -36.36 -20.25
C GLY A 192 24.03 -37.13 -19.85
N LYS A 193 23.05 -37.00 -20.76
CA LYS A 193 21.67 -37.56 -20.82
C LYS A 193 20.60 -37.04 -19.85
N LYS A 194 19.38 -37.02 -20.41
CA LYS A 194 18.09 -36.69 -19.81
C LYS A 194 17.66 -37.78 -18.81
N ASP A 195 16.78 -37.42 -17.88
CA ASP A 195 15.49 -38.10 -17.76
C ASP A 195 14.42 -37.15 -17.21
N THR A 196 13.19 -37.28 -17.71
CA THR A 196 12.02 -36.51 -17.24
C THR A 196 11.15 -37.45 -16.41
N ALA A 197 11.04 -37.21 -15.10
CA ALA A 197 10.33 -38.09 -14.19
C ALA A 197 9.18 -37.37 -13.47
N GLY A 198 7.94 -37.63 -13.90
CA GLY A 198 6.77 -37.42 -13.05
C GLY A 198 6.64 -38.55 -12.02
N SER A 199 5.89 -38.33 -10.94
CA SER A 199 5.70 -39.35 -9.90
C SER A 199 4.24 -39.44 -9.48
N SER A 200 3.66 -40.64 -9.67
CA SER A 200 2.40 -41.04 -9.04
C SER A 200 2.65 -41.55 -7.62
N GLY A 201 1.66 -41.41 -6.74
CA GLY A 201 1.85 -41.61 -5.30
C GLY A 201 2.09 -43.07 -4.85
N GLY A 202 2.74 -43.21 -3.70
CA GLY A 202 2.91 -44.45 -2.94
C GLY A 202 3.02 -44.14 -1.44
N THR A 203 2.44 -45.00 -0.59
CA THR A 203 2.31 -44.74 0.85
C THR A 203 3.29 -45.54 1.72
N GLY A 204 3.84 -44.89 2.74
CA GLY A 204 4.15 -45.54 4.03
C GLY A 204 5.61 -45.53 4.52
N GLY A 205 5.75 -45.51 5.85
CA GLY A 205 6.97 -45.91 6.57
C GLY A 205 7.88 -44.76 7.01
N GLY A 206 7.93 -44.49 8.32
CA GLY A 206 8.83 -43.48 8.89
C GLY A 206 10.27 -43.97 9.10
N GLY A 207 11.19 -43.02 9.25
CA GLY A 207 12.58 -43.25 9.64
C GLY A 207 13.26 -41.93 10.04
N ASP A 208 13.62 -41.81 11.32
CA ASP A 208 14.37 -40.65 11.85
C ASP A 208 15.87 -40.81 11.61
N GLU A 209 16.48 -39.97 10.77
CA GLU A 209 17.93 -39.71 10.81
C GLU A 209 18.26 -38.21 10.69
N LYS A 210 19.35 -37.78 11.33
CA LYS A 210 19.78 -36.38 11.44
C LYS A 210 20.83 -36.05 10.39
N GLY A 211 20.73 -34.90 9.71
CA GLY A 211 21.84 -34.47 8.84
C GLY A 211 21.64 -33.25 7.95
N GLY A 212 21.05 -32.15 8.43
CA GLY A 212 20.93 -30.93 7.61
C GLY A 212 20.80 -29.64 8.41
N THR A 213 21.71 -28.69 8.21
CA THR A 213 21.61 -27.33 8.74
C THR A 213 20.72 -26.46 7.84
N GLY A 214 19.43 -26.76 7.83
CA GLY A 214 18.38 -25.90 7.27
C GLY A 214 17.69 -25.09 8.37
N GLY A 215 17.15 -23.92 8.03
CA GLY A 215 16.41 -23.09 8.98
C GLY A 215 15.17 -23.81 9.52
N THR A 216 14.87 -23.63 10.80
CA THR A 216 13.63 -24.13 11.41
C THR A 216 12.44 -23.34 10.86
N SER A 217 11.81 -23.86 9.80
CA SER A 217 10.46 -23.43 9.42
C SER A 217 9.53 -23.73 10.60
N SER A 218 9.08 -22.68 11.30
CA SER A 218 7.95 -22.84 12.21
C SER A 218 6.79 -23.35 11.39
N LYS A 219 6.13 -24.42 11.82
CA LYS A 219 4.92 -24.88 11.16
C LYS A 219 3.89 -23.73 11.19
N GLY A 220 3.11 -23.58 10.13
CA GLY A 220 1.96 -22.67 10.12
C GLY A 220 0.92 -23.05 11.17
N ASP A 221 0.18 -22.04 11.63
CA ASP A 221 -0.83 -22.16 12.67
C ASP A 221 -2.20 -22.54 12.09
N GLU A 222 -2.42 -22.37 10.78
CA GLU A 222 -3.65 -22.80 10.11
C GLU A 222 -3.84 -24.32 10.15
N LYS A 223 -5.05 -24.72 10.53
CA LYS A 223 -5.43 -26.11 10.70
C LYS A 223 -6.01 -26.63 9.39
N VAL A 224 -5.39 -27.65 8.81
CA VAL A 224 -5.99 -28.41 7.68
C VAL A 224 -7.28 -29.07 8.20
N PRO A 225 -8.47 -28.71 7.68
CA PRO A 225 -9.72 -29.27 8.17
C PRO A 225 -9.92 -30.70 7.65
N ALA A 226 -10.77 -31.48 8.34
CA ALA A 226 -11.12 -32.83 7.92
C ALA A 226 -11.95 -32.87 6.61
N ASN A 227 -12.56 -31.74 6.26
CA ASN A 227 -13.28 -31.49 5.02
C ASN A 227 -12.96 -30.06 4.56
N THR A 228 -12.49 -29.88 3.33
CA THR A 228 -12.17 -28.54 2.77
C THR A 228 -13.37 -27.88 2.10
N ALA A 229 -14.46 -28.61 1.83
CA ALA A 229 -15.63 -28.06 1.16
C ALA A 229 -16.37 -27.09 2.08
N ALA A 230 -16.40 -25.82 1.68
CA ALA A 230 -17.01 -24.73 2.42
C ALA A 230 -18.52 -24.60 2.15
N SER A 231 -19.18 -23.84 3.01
CA SER A 231 -20.46 -23.20 2.69
C SER A 231 -20.34 -21.70 2.90
N VAL A 232 -21.16 -20.92 2.18
CA VAL A 232 -21.43 -19.53 2.54
C VAL A 232 -21.97 -19.52 3.97
N LEU A 233 -21.30 -18.80 4.86
CA LEU A 233 -21.70 -18.59 6.25
C LEU A 233 -22.74 -17.48 6.31
N PHE A 234 -22.42 -16.34 5.69
CA PHE A 234 -23.31 -15.19 5.54
C PHE A 234 -22.85 -14.28 4.39
N GLN A 235 -23.70 -13.32 4.04
CA GLN A 235 -23.43 -12.25 3.10
C GLN A 235 -23.91 -10.93 3.73
N VAL A 236 -23.12 -9.86 3.58
CA VAL A 236 -23.50 -8.50 3.97
C VAL A 236 -23.95 -7.78 2.69
N PRO A 237 -25.22 -7.39 2.54
CA PRO A 237 -25.69 -6.63 1.37
C PRO A 237 -24.90 -5.32 1.20
N GLN A 238 -24.72 -4.87 -0.05
CA GLN A 238 -24.17 -3.53 -0.27
C GLN A 238 -25.15 -2.46 0.26
N PRO A 239 -24.70 -1.46 1.04
CA PRO A 239 -25.57 -0.38 1.50
C PRO A 239 -26.06 0.47 0.32
N GLU A 240 -27.30 0.99 0.42
CA GLU A 240 -27.90 1.82 -0.63
C GLU A 240 -27.05 3.07 -0.92
N VAL A 241 -26.59 3.18 -2.17
CA VAL A 241 -25.83 4.33 -2.67
C VAL A 241 -26.75 5.23 -3.49
N LYS A 242 -26.42 6.53 -3.56
CA LYS A 242 -27.12 7.49 -4.43
C LYS A 242 -26.57 7.38 -5.84
N VAL A 243 -27.43 7.57 -6.84
CA VAL A 243 -27.06 7.67 -8.26
C VAL A 243 -25.87 8.62 -8.45
N ASP A 244 -24.95 8.23 -9.35
CA ASP A 244 -23.69 8.92 -9.66
C ASP A 244 -22.74 9.11 -8.46
N THR A 245 -22.85 8.29 -7.40
CA THR A 245 -22.03 8.40 -6.18
C THR A 245 -21.25 7.12 -5.90
N THR A 246 -20.03 7.27 -5.38
CA THR A 246 -19.21 6.20 -4.78
C THR A 246 -18.75 6.64 -3.40
N TYR A 247 -18.77 5.72 -2.43
CA TYR A 247 -18.18 5.91 -1.10
C TYR A 247 -17.07 4.90 -0.85
N THR A 248 -16.00 5.34 -0.18
CA THR A 248 -14.96 4.41 0.31
C THR A 248 -15.49 3.66 1.54
N VAL A 249 -15.30 2.35 1.53
CA VAL A 249 -15.70 1.40 2.59
C VAL A 249 -14.55 0.43 2.92
N ASN A 250 -13.32 0.87 2.66
CA ASN A 250 -12.07 0.24 3.09
C ASN A 250 -12.00 0.09 4.63
N GLY A 251 -11.42 -1.02 5.09
CA GLY A 251 -11.35 -1.41 6.48
C GLY A 251 -12.16 -2.67 6.73
N SER A 252 -11.46 -3.79 6.83
CA SER A 252 -12.00 -5.13 7.08
C SER A 252 -11.03 -5.81 8.05
N TRP A 253 -11.56 -6.38 9.13
CA TRP A 253 -10.76 -6.98 10.21
C TRP A 253 -11.44 -8.23 10.76
N LEU A 254 -10.65 -9.13 11.33
CA LEU A 254 -11.13 -10.35 11.98
C LEU A 254 -10.42 -10.53 13.32
N THR A 255 -11.21 -10.66 14.38
CA THR A 255 -10.78 -11.09 15.73
C THR A 255 -11.31 -12.50 16.00
N ASP A 256 -10.90 -13.11 17.12
CA ASP A 256 -11.47 -14.37 17.62
C ASP A 256 -13.01 -14.38 17.71
N THR A 257 -13.65 -13.20 17.82
CA THR A 257 -15.08 -13.09 18.06
C THR A 257 -15.84 -12.13 17.14
N VAL A 258 -15.15 -11.28 16.35
CA VAL A 258 -15.79 -10.27 15.50
C VAL A 258 -15.16 -10.25 14.11
N TYR A 259 -15.99 -10.35 13.06
CA TYR A 259 -15.65 -9.86 11.74
C TYR A 259 -16.16 -8.42 11.62
N ALA A 260 -15.27 -7.44 11.48
CA ALA A 260 -15.62 -6.02 11.43
C ALA A 260 -15.38 -5.46 10.02
N LYS A 261 -16.34 -4.70 9.49
CA LYS A 261 -16.29 -4.12 8.15
C LYS A 261 -16.78 -2.67 8.16
N SER A 262 -16.03 -1.77 7.52
CA SER A 262 -16.44 -0.40 7.26
C SER A 262 -17.64 -0.36 6.30
N GLY A 263 -18.61 0.51 6.58
CA GLY A 263 -19.75 0.85 5.71
C GLY A 263 -19.79 2.34 5.40
N ILE A 264 -20.92 2.83 4.86
CA ILE A 264 -21.07 4.25 4.52
C ILE A 264 -21.20 5.07 5.81
N ALA A 265 -20.09 5.72 6.18
CA ALA A 265 -19.96 6.47 7.44
C ALA A 265 -20.23 5.63 8.70
N GLU A 266 -19.76 4.38 8.71
CA GLU A 266 -19.87 3.48 9.86
C GLU A 266 -18.80 2.38 9.84
N ILE A 267 -18.66 1.66 10.95
CA ILE A 267 -18.05 0.33 11.02
C ILE A 267 -19.05 -0.59 11.70
N VAL A 268 -19.31 -1.76 11.14
CA VAL A 268 -20.23 -2.76 11.70
C VAL A 268 -19.44 -4.01 12.08
N GLY A 269 -19.65 -4.52 13.29
CA GLY A 269 -19.08 -5.76 13.79
C GLY A 269 -20.10 -6.89 13.73
N TYR A 270 -19.74 -8.00 13.11
CA TYR A 270 -20.57 -9.19 12.88
C TYR A 270 -20.03 -10.40 13.63
N ASP A 271 -20.92 -11.36 13.92
CA ASP A 271 -20.53 -12.71 14.33
C ASP A 271 -19.83 -13.44 13.17
N PRO A 272 -18.57 -13.92 13.31
CA PRO A 272 -17.79 -14.47 12.20
C PRO A 272 -18.34 -15.79 11.65
N ASP A 273 -19.23 -16.47 12.37
CA ASP A 273 -19.90 -17.69 11.90
C ASP A 273 -21.32 -17.43 11.34
N LYS A 274 -22.02 -16.39 11.81
CA LYS A 274 -23.46 -16.20 11.58
C LYS A 274 -23.84 -14.92 10.83
N GLY A 275 -22.93 -13.95 10.71
CA GLY A 275 -23.22 -12.64 10.12
C GLY A 275 -24.19 -11.77 10.91
N THR A 276 -24.55 -12.14 12.15
CA THR A 276 -25.43 -11.31 12.98
C THR A 276 -24.65 -10.13 13.53
N GLU A 277 -25.16 -8.92 13.32
CA GLU A 277 -24.61 -7.69 13.91
C GLU A 277 -24.48 -7.83 15.44
N LYS A 278 -23.29 -7.51 15.94
CA LYS A 278 -22.95 -7.41 17.37
C LYS A 278 -22.92 -5.95 17.83
N TRP A 279 -22.42 -5.06 16.97
CA TRP A 279 -22.29 -3.64 17.25
C TRP A 279 -22.16 -2.82 15.94
N THR A 280 -22.48 -1.53 16.02
CA THR A 280 -22.21 -0.55 14.95
C THR A 280 -21.64 0.74 15.54
N ILE A 281 -20.48 1.17 15.02
CA ILE A 281 -19.87 2.47 15.29
C ILE A 281 -20.28 3.44 14.17
N LYS A 282 -21.21 4.35 14.43
CA LYS A 282 -21.58 5.42 13.47
C LYS A 282 -20.51 6.52 13.43
N LEU A 283 -20.22 7.00 12.23
CA LEU A 283 -19.32 8.12 11.92
C LEU A 283 -20.13 9.30 11.32
N PRO A 284 -19.62 10.54 11.36
CA PRO A 284 -20.31 11.69 10.74
C PRO A 284 -20.10 11.76 9.21
N GLY A 285 -19.13 11.03 8.67
CA GLY A 285 -18.75 10.97 7.26
C GLY A 285 -17.98 9.68 6.95
N PRO A 286 -17.73 9.37 5.65
CA PRO A 286 -17.14 8.09 5.22
C PRO A 286 -15.72 7.87 5.76
N VAL A 287 -15.35 6.59 5.87
CA VAL A 287 -13.95 6.18 6.08
C VAL A 287 -13.17 6.47 4.79
N CYS A 288 -11.99 7.08 4.92
CA CYS A 288 -11.09 7.33 3.80
C CYS A 288 -9.97 6.29 3.71
N GLN A 289 -9.42 5.93 4.86
CA GLN A 289 -8.31 4.99 5.00
C GLN A 289 -8.49 4.21 6.30
N ALA A 290 -8.16 2.93 6.24
CA ALA A 290 -8.17 2.01 7.38
C ALA A 290 -6.81 1.31 7.48
N SER A 291 -6.32 1.10 8.70
CA SER A 291 -5.08 0.35 8.88
C SER A 291 -5.32 -1.13 8.58
N ARG A 292 -4.43 -1.73 7.79
CA ARG A 292 -4.40 -3.18 7.56
C ARG A 292 -3.92 -3.97 8.79
N GLN A 293 -3.60 -3.27 9.89
CA GLN A 293 -2.94 -3.77 11.09
C GLN A 293 -3.86 -3.63 12.31
N MET A 294 -3.65 -4.49 13.30
CA MET A 294 -4.22 -4.35 14.63
C MET A 294 -3.21 -4.82 15.67
N THR A 295 -3.41 -4.42 16.92
CA THR A 295 -2.62 -4.90 18.07
C THR A 295 -3.10 -6.26 18.56
N ASP A 296 -2.31 -6.92 19.40
CA ASP A 296 -2.66 -8.16 20.14
C ASP A 296 -3.92 -8.05 21.04
N LYS A 297 -4.53 -6.87 21.11
CA LYS A 297 -5.79 -6.58 21.81
C LYS A 297 -6.90 -6.12 20.85
N HIS A 298 -6.75 -6.44 19.57
CA HIS A 298 -7.65 -6.08 18.47
C HIS A 298 -7.96 -4.57 18.39
N LEU A 299 -7.05 -3.72 18.85
CA LEU A 299 -7.12 -2.27 18.63
C LEU A 299 -6.55 -1.93 17.25
N THR A 300 -7.31 -1.19 16.45
CA THR A 300 -6.91 -0.69 15.11
C THR A 300 -7.21 0.81 14.98
N ALA A 301 -7.01 1.40 13.80
CA ALA A 301 -7.30 2.81 13.55
C ALA A 301 -7.79 3.10 12.12
N ILE A 302 -8.60 4.16 12.01
CA ILE A 302 -9.13 4.71 10.75
C ILE A 302 -8.86 6.22 10.62
N ALA A 303 -8.79 6.70 9.38
CA ALA A 303 -8.92 8.10 9.03
C ALA A 303 -10.23 8.29 8.24
N TYR A 304 -11.02 9.31 8.60
CA TYR A 304 -12.38 9.51 8.08
C TYR A 304 -12.77 10.99 7.96
N GLU A 305 -13.86 11.25 7.26
CA GLU A 305 -14.38 12.60 7.03
C GLU A 305 -15.22 13.14 8.20
N PRO A 306 -15.12 14.44 8.56
CA PRO A 306 -15.89 15.04 9.65
C PRO A 306 -17.38 15.26 9.34
N ALA A 307 -17.82 15.02 8.10
CA ALA A 307 -19.21 15.12 7.64
C ALA A 307 -19.40 14.29 6.35
N MET A 308 -20.64 13.94 6.01
CA MET A 308 -20.96 13.33 4.71
C MET A 308 -20.77 14.34 3.55
N PRO A 309 -20.26 13.89 2.39
CA PRO A 309 -20.26 14.65 1.14
C PRO A 309 -21.63 15.18 0.70
N THR A 310 -21.63 16.34 0.04
CA THR A 310 -22.80 16.93 -0.66
C THR A 310 -22.43 17.28 -2.11
N LYS A 311 -23.42 17.68 -2.93
CA LYS A 311 -23.15 18.08 -4.34
C LYS A 311 -22.32 19.37 -4.43
N GLU A 312 -22.43 20.23 -3.43
CA GLU A 312 -21.72 21.50 -3.29
C GLU A 312 -20.33 21.31 -2.65
N LYS A 313 -20.16 20.25 -1.86
CA LYS A 313 -18.90 19.88 -1.21
C LYS A 313 -18.67 18.35 -1.29
N PRO A 314 -18.08 17.83 -2.38
CA PRO A 314 -17.97 16.39 -2.64
C PRO A 314 -16.97 15.63 -1.74
N THR A 315 -16.23 16.32 -0.89
CA THR A 315 -15.41 15.75 0.20
C THR A 315 -15.40 16.72 1.37
N ALA A 316 -15.65 16.23 2.59
CA ALA A 316 -15.47 17.04 3.78
C ALA A 316 -14.00 17.10 4.25
N GLY A 317 -13.15 16.20 3.76
CA GLY A 317 -11.71 16.13 3.98
C GLY A 317 -11.33 15.16 5.10
N CYS A 318 -10.50 14.16 4.77
CA CYS A 318 -10.08 13.01 5.58
C CYS A 318 -9.21 13.36 6.80
N SER A 319 -9.71 14.22 7.68
CA SER A 319 -8.95 14.93 8.72
C SER A 319 -9.06 14.30 10.10
N GLN A 320 -10.08 13.47 10.33
CA GLN A 320 -10.34 12.84 11.62
C GLN A 320 -9.63 11.49 11.69
N VAL A 321 -8.83 11.27 12.73
CA VAL A 321 -8.20 9.98 13.04
C VAL A 321 -8.89 9.41 14.27
N ALA A 322 -9.17 8.11 14.29
CA ALA A 322 -9.73 7.43 15.44
C ALA A 322 -9.12 6.05 15.66
N ALA A 323 -8.82 5.72 16.92
CA ALA A 323 -8.58 4.36 17.35
C ALA A 323 -9.90 3.65 17.68
N ILE A 324 -9.99 2.38 17.27
CA ILE A 324 -11.15 1.51 17.38
C ILE A 324 -10.75 0.27 18.18
N ASP A 325 -11.59 -0.11 19.13
CA ASP A 325 -11.57 -1.41 19.81
C ASP A 325 -12.57 -2.33 19.12
N LEU A 326 -12.08 -3.36 18.42
CA LEU A 326 -12.89 -4.24 17.58
C LEU A 326 -13.69 -5.27 18.38
N ASP A 327 -13.19 -5.73 19.52
CA ASP A 327 -13.91 -6.69 20.37
C ASP A 327 -15.02 -5.99 21.16
N ALA A 328 -14.75 -4.79 21.70
CA ALA A 328 -15.74 -4.00 22.41
C ALA A 328 -16.72 -3.27 21.48
N GLY A 329 -16.36 -3.07 20.20
CA GLY A 329 -17.15 -2.29 19.25
C GLY A 329 -17.21 -0.81 19.58
N THR A 330 -16.12 -0.24 20.08
CA THR A 330 -16.09 1.17 20.54
C THR A 330 -15.00 2.00 19.89
N LYS A 331 -15.28 3.29 19.72
CA LYS A 331 -14.28 4.29 19.33
C LYS A 331 -13.62 4.84 20.59
N LEU A 332 -12.34 4.52 20.80
CA LEU A 332 -11.58 4.94 21.97
C LEU A 332 -11.39 6.46 22.04
N TRP A 333 -11.12 7.08 20.88
CA TRP A 333 -10.94 8.53 20.74
C TRP A 333 -11.08 8.99 19.29
N THR A 334 -11.19 10.31 19.11
CA THR A 334 -10.95 11.00 17.83
C THR A 334 -9.87 12.08 18.04
N LYS A 335 -8.96 12.26 17.07
CA LYS A 335 -7.91 13.28 17.04
C LYS A 335 -7.75 13.86 15.64
N THR A 336 -7.05 14.99 15.57
CA THR A 336 -6.61 15.69 14.37
C THR A 336 -5.19 16.24 14.61
N ALA A 337 -4.49 16.67 13.56
CA ALA A 337 -3.31 17.52 13.66
C ALA A 337 -3.29 18.57 12.56
N ASN A 338 -2.46 19.60 12.75
CA ASN A 338 -2.34 20.74 11.85
C ASN A 338 -0.89 20.90 11.35
N ALA A 339 -0.73 21.37 10.11
CA ALA A 339 0.51 21.93 9.59
C ALA A 339 0.42 23.45 9.74
N GLY A 340 0.94 23.97 10.85
CA GLY A 340 0.75 25.38 11.22
C GLY A 340 -0.71 25.65 11.60
N ASP A 341 -1.38 26.53 10.85
CA ASP A 341 -2.79 26.86 11.01
C ASP A 341 -3.74 25.91 10.25
N ARG A 342 -3.22 25.09 9.33
CA ARG A 342 -4.03 24.25 8.43
C ARG A 342 -4.29 22.86 9.02
N LEU A 343 -5.56 22.50 9.14
CA LEU A 343 -5.99 21.13 9.41
C LEU A 343 -5.56 20.19 8.26
N ILE A 344 -4.97 19.05 8.61
CA ILE A 344 -4.39 18.11 7.64
C ILE A 344 -5.42 17.06 7.20
N PRO A 345 -5.57 16.77 5.90
CA PRO A 345 -6.12 15.52 5.40
C PRO A 345 -5.05 14.41 5.45
N TRP A 346 -5.46 13.20 5.81
CA TRP A 346 -4.59 12.02 5.92
C TRP A 346 -4.78 11.11 4.71
N ASP A 347 -3.66 10.82 4.04
CA ASP A 347 -3.62 9.93 2.88
C ASP A 347 -3.39 8.47 3.32
N ASN A 348 -2.90 8.27 4.55
CA ASN A 348 -2.57 6.96 5.13
C ASN A 348 -2.77 6.94 6.66
N VAL A 349 -3.17 5.78 7.19
CA VAL A 349 -3.20 5.45 8.62
C VAL A 349 -2.69 4.03 8.84
N THR A 350 -1.84 3.82 9.85
CA THR A 350 -1.38 2.48 10.24
C THR A 350 -1.20 2.34 11.76
N VAL A 351 -1.06 1.09 12.22
CA VAL A 351 -0.85 0.71 13.62
C VAL A 351 0.41 -0.14 13.76
N SER A 352 1.26 0.17 14.74
CA SER A 352 2.39 -0.66 15.16
C SER A 352 2.65 -0.49 16.66
N ALA A 353 2.89 -1.62 17.34
CA ALA A 353 2.95 -1.68 18.81
C ALA A 353 1.76 -0.94 19.47
N ASN A 354 2.01 0.11 20.26
CA ASN A 354 0.96 0.90 20.93
C ASN A 354 0.62 2.22 20.20
N THR A 355 0.96 2.36 18.91
CA THR A 355 0.96 3.63 18.19
C THR A 355 0.10 3.60 16.93
N VAL A 356 -0.76 4.60 16.78
CA VAL A 356 -1.40 4.98 15.51
C VAL A 356 -0.53 6.04 14.84
N ALA A 357 -0.11 5.81 13.59
CA ALA A 357 0.63 6.77 12.78
C ALA A 357 -0.14 7.12 11.50
N THR A 358 -0.09 8.39 11.10
CA THR A 358 -0.73 8.89 9.87
C THR A 358 0.21 9.80 9.11
N GLY A 359 0.19 9.75 7.78
CA GLY A 359 0.95 10.65 6.92
C GLY A 359 0.13 11.19 5.75
N SER A 360 0.70 12.19 5.10
CA SER A 360 0.18 12.80 3.88
C SER A 360 1.24 13.71 3.26
N THR A 361 0.91 14.36 2.14
CA THR A 361 1.70 15.46 1.57
C THR A 361 1.97 16.65 2.53
N SER A 362 1.32 16.70 3.71
CA SER A 362 1.54 17.69 4.77
C SER A 362 2.42 17.20 5.94
N GLY A 363 2.96 15.98 5.87
CA GLY A 363 3.81 15.38 6.90
C GLY A 363 3.05 14.56 7.96
N GLY A 364 3.79 13.90 8.85
CA GLY A 364 3.27 12.83 9.70
C GLY A 364 2.90 13.21 11.13
N ALA A 365 1.85 12.58 11.64
CA ALA A 365 1.43 12.63 13.04
C ALA A 365 1.36 11.22 13.64
N ALA A 366 1.42 11.12 14.97
CA ALA A 366 1.10 9.89 15.67
C ALA A 366 0.54 10.12 17.07
N TRP A 367 -0.22 9.13 17.54
CA TRP A 367 -0.84 9.08 18.85
C TRP A 367 -0.73 7.68 19.47
N ASP A 368 -0.63 7.61 20.78
CA ASP A 368 -0.81 6.36 21.52
C ASP A 368 -2.25 5.82 21.32
N ILE A 369 -2.37 4.56 20.91
CA ILE A 369 -3.64 3.95 20.48
C ILE A 369 -4.67 3.87 21.60
N THR A 370 -4.24 3.74 22.86
CA THR A 370 -5.14 3.62 24.00
C THR A 370 -5.66 4.97 24.50
N THR A 371 -4.80 6.00 24.53
CA THR A 371 -5.09 7.29 25.20
C THR A 371 -5.32 8.45 24.24
N GLY A 372 -4.94 8.33 22.97
CA GLY A 372 -4.96 9.42 22.00
C GLY A 372 -4.00 10.56 22.36
N LYS A 373 -3.00 10.30 23.23
CA LYS A 373 -1.90 11.21 23.52
C LYS A 373 -1.01 11.31 22.28
N SER A 374 -0.80 12.52 21.75
CA SER A 374 0.14 12.73 20.65
C SER A 374 1.56 12.35 21.05
N LEU A 375 2.24 11.62 20.16
CA LEU A 375 3.64 11.20 20.27
C LEU A 375 4.54 12.10 19.43
N TRP A 376 4.11 12.41 18.20
CA TRP A 376 4.66 13.47 17.37
C TRP A 376 3.59 14.13 16.50
N THR A 377 3.94 15.29 15.96
CA THR A 377 3.13 16.07 15.01
C THR A 377 4.02 16.51 13.83
N PRO A 378 3.42 16.91 12.69
CA PRO A 378 4.16 17.42 11.55
C PRO A 378 4.98 18.65 11.90
N LYS A 379 6.06 18.86 11.16
CA LYS A 379 7.01 19.97 11.32
C LYS A 379 6.90 20.88 10.10
N PRO A 380 6.22 22.04 10.16
CA PRO A 380 5.96 22.88 8.98
C PRO A 380 7.20 23.48 8.29
N THR A 381 8.40 23.27 8.85
CA THR A 381 9.69 23.78 8.35
C THR A 381 10.72 22.66 8.14
N ASP A 382 10.31 21.39 8.15
CA ASP A 382 11.20 20.25 7.81
C ASP A 382 11.26 20.11 6.28
N SER A 383 12.47 20.00 5.72
CA SER A 383 12.67 19.73 4.28
C SER A 383 12.46 18.26 3.92
N CYS A 384 12.15 17.43 4.91
CA CYS A 384 11.58 16.09 4.76
C CYS A 384 10.16 16.05 5.35
N TYR A 385 9.18 15.58 4.57
CA TYR A 385 7.86 15.25 5.09
C TYR A 385 7.60 13.75 5.07
N ASP A 386 6.84 13.26 6.04
CA ASP A 386 6.44 11.86 6.15
C ASP A 386 5.21 11.64 5.24
N ALA A 387 5.44 11.09 4.05
CA ALA A 387 4.40 10.86 3.05
C ALA A 387 3.40 9.79 3.52
N GLY A 388 3.88 8.82 4.28
CA GLY A 388 3.05 7.84 4.98
C GLY A 388 3.88 6.86 5.80
N TYR A 389 3.18 5.94 6.46
CA TYR A 389 3.73 4.93 7.34
C TYR A 389 3.22 3.53 6.99
N ALA A 390 4.02 2.52 7.31
CA ALA A 390 3.64 1.12 7.30
C ALA A 390 3.87 0.49 8.67
N GLY A 391 2.93 -0.34 9.11
CA GLY A 391 2.85 -0.82 10.49
C GLY A 391 3.12 -2.31 10.69
N GLY A 392 2.43 -2.90 11.68
CA GLY A 392 2.63 -4.28 12.10
C GLY A 392 3.83 -4.42 13.04
N ALA A 393 4.68 -5.42 12.79
CA ALA A 393 5.78 -5.82 13.69
C ALA A 393 6.80 -4.70 13.98
N LYS A 394 7.02 -3.78 13.03
CA LYS A 394 7.83 -2.57 13.17
C LYS A 394 7.11 -1.38 12.53
N LEU A 395 7.44 -0.17 12.96
CA LEU A 395 6.94 1.05 12.31
C LEU A 395 7.98 1.57 11.31
N VAL A 396 7.55 1.80 10.08
CA VAL A 396 8.40 2.32 9.00
C VAL A 396 7.76 3.59 8.44
N ALA A 397 8.55 4.66 8.33
CA ALA A 397 8.15 5.90 7.69
C ALA A 397 8.73 5.97 6.27
N VAL A 398 7.90 6.32 5.29
CA VAL A 398 8.32 6.70 3.94
C VAL A 398 8.37 8.23 3.89
N ARG A 399 9.58 8.80 3.91
CA ARG A 399 9.77 10.27 3.89
C ARG A 399 10.20 10.76 2.51
N LYS A 400 9.61 11.86 2.06
CA LYS A 400 10.03 12.61 0.86
C LYS A 400 10.89 13.79 1.31
N CYS A 401 12.18 13.73 0.98
CA CYS A 401 13.21 14.68 1.43
C CYS A 401 13.77 15.52 0.28
N GLY A 402 13.98 16.81 0.51
CA GLY A 402 14.65 17.74 -0.40
C GLY A 402 13.70 18.64 -1.21
N GLU A 403 14.30 19.48 -2.06
CA GLU A 403 13.58 20.41 -2.94
C GLU A 403 12.66 19.67 -3.91
N TYR A 404 11.58 20.34 -4.34
CA TYR A 404 10.47 19.72 -5.07
C TYR A 404 10.90 18.89 -6.30
N ASP A 405 11.88 19.39 -7.05
CA ASP A 405 12.41 18.84 -8.30
C ASP A 405 13.65 17.94 -8.11
N ALA A 406 14.13 17.78 -6.87
CA ALA A 406 15.34 17.03 -6.53
C ALA A 406 15.13 16.03 -5.38
N ARG A 407 13.88 15.62 -5.13
CA ARG A 407 13.50 14.79 -3.99
C ARG A 407 14.19 13.42 -3.98
N GLN A 408 14.40 12.92 -2.77
CA GLN A 408 14.87 11.56 -2.48
C GLN A 408 13.94 10.90 -1.45
N LEU A 409 13.60 9.63 -1.67
CA LEU A 409 12.87 8.83 -0.70
C LEU A 409 13.81 8.29 0.37
N HIS A 410 13.45 8.52 1.63
CA HIS A 410 14.11 7.95 2.80
C HIS A 410 13.16 6.96 3.47
N ILE A 411 13.53 5.68 3.45
CA ILE A 411 12.83 4.62 4.17
C ILE A 411 13.44 4.53 5.56
N GLN A 412 12.69 4.92 6.59
CA GLN A 412 13.16 4.95 7.97
C GLN A 412 12.43 3.92 8.83
N THR A 413 13.16 2.95 9.38
CA THR A 413 12.65 2.16 10.52
C THR A 413 12.72 3.04 11.76
N ILE A 414 11.60 3.22 12.46
CA ILE A 414 11.50 4.13 13.61
C ILE A 414 11.00 3.41 14.87
N ASP A 415 11.41 3.91 16.03
CA ASP A 415 10.84 3.50 17.32
C ASP A 415 9.38 3.98 17.41
N PRO A 416 8.38 3.08 17.53
CA PRO A 416 6.97 3.47 17.50
C PRO A 416 6.56 4.33 18.69
N ALA A 417 7.24 4.24 19.84
CA ALA A 417 6.90 4.99 21.04
C ALA A 417 7.39 6.45 21.03
N SER A 418 8.49 6.76 20.33
CA SER A 418 9.11 8.09 20.35
C SER A 418 9.41 8.70 18.98
N GLY A 419 9.12 8.00 17.87
CA GLY A 419 9.33 8.49 16.51
C GLY A 419 10.82 8.65 16.12
N LYS A 420 11.73 8.08 16.91
CA LYS A 420 13.17 8.17 16.66
C LYS A 420 13.60 7.20 15.56
N VAL A 421 14.42 7.67 14.63
CA VAL A 421 15.04 6.83 13.59
C VAL A 421 15.96 5.81 14.23
N ILE A 422 15.69 4.53 13.96
CA ILE A 422 16.56 3.40 14.30
C ILE A 422 17.55 3.18 13.14
N SER A 423 17.03 3.16 11.91
CA SER A 423 17.85 3.03 10.70
C SER A 423 17.18 3.68 9.49
N GLU A 424 17.98 4.16 8.54
CA GLU A 424 17.54 4.82 7.31
C GLU A 424 18.19 4.18 6.08
N TYR A 425 17.37 3.82 5.08
CA TYR A 425 17.81 3.56 3.72
C TYR A 425 17.38 4.73 2.82
N LYS A 426 18.30 5.24 2.01
CA LYS A 426 18.00 6.27 1.00
C LYS A 426 17.90 5.60 -0.37
N MET A 427 16.75 5.75 -1.01
CA MET A 427 16.52 5.20 -2.35
C MET A 427 17.27 6.04 -3.40
N SER A 428 17.43 5.50 -4.61
CA SER A 428 17.97 6.26 -5.74
C SER A 428 17.12 7.50 -6.04
N GLN A 429 17.76 8.60 -6.42
CA GLN A 429 17.03 9.77 -6.94
C GLN A 429 16.27 9.41 -8.23
N GLY A 430 15.13 10.06 -8.45
CA GLY A 430 14.22 9.78 -9.56
C GLY A 430 13.15 8.71 -9.26
N ILE A 431 13.26 7.99 -8.14
CA ILE A 431 12.16 7.17 -7.62
C ILE A 431 11.20 8.08 -6.85
N GLU A 432 10.02 8.36 -7.41
CA GLU A 432 9.05 9.31 -6.82
C GLU A 432 8.12 8.64 -5.79
N TYR A 433 7.89 7.33 -5.86
CA TYR A 433 6.98 6.61 -4.95
C TYR A 433 7.59 5.28 -4.48
N ALA A 434 7.20 4.84 -3.28
CA ALA A 434 7.62 3.56 -2.71
C ALA A 434 6.58 3.04 -1.70
N SER A 435 6.41 1.72 -1.68
CA SER A 435 5.43 1.01 -0.87
C SER A 435 6.14 -0.01 0.02
N VAL A 436 5.84 -0.06 1.31
CA VAL A 436 6.41 -1.06 2.21
C VAL A 436 5.61 -2.35 2.10
N VAL A 437 6.25 -3.40 1.61
CA VAL A 437 5.66 -4.75 1.45
C VAL A 437 5.65 -5.50 2.78
N SER A 438 6.69 -5.34 3.58
CA SER A 438 6.75 -5.80 4.98
C SER A 438 7.69 -4.93 5.79
N THR A 439 7.40 -4.80 7.09
CA THR A 439 8.23 -4.08 8.07
C THR A 439 9.24 -4.99 8.79
N ASP A 440 9.02 -6.31 8.79
CA ASP A 440 9.98 -7.31 9.28
C ASP A 440 9.85 -8.67 8.55
N PRO A 441 10.87 -9.13 7.79
CA PRO A 441 12.03 -8.35 7.34
C PRO A 441 11.59 -7.17 6.48
N LEU A 442 12.34 -6.06 6.52
CA LEU A 442 11.97 -4.87 5.77
C LEU A 442 12.17 -5.07 4.27
N VAL A 443 11.05 -5.01 3.53
CA VAL A 443 11.02 -5.07 2.07
C VAL A 443 10.17 -3.90 1.56
N VAL A 444 10.71 -3.15 0.61
CA VAL A 444 10.05 -2.00 -0.02
C VAL A 444 9.96 -2.22 -1.52
N ALA A 445 8.78 -2.04 -2.10
CA ALA A 445 8.52 -2.01 -3.53
C ALA A 445 8.61 -0.58 -4.08
N ALA A 446 9.04 -0.42 -5.33
CA ALA A 446 8.90 0.83 -6.09
C ALA A 446 8.97 0.55 -7.60
N GLU A 447 8.56 1.53 -8.41
CA GLU A 447 8.89 1.60 -9.84
C GLU A 447 10.26 2.28 -10.01
N VAL A 448 11.09 1.77 -10.93
CA VAL A 448 12.45 2.28 -11.16
C VAL A 448 12.76 2.42 -12.65
N GLY A 449 12.48 3.61 -13.19
CA GLY A 449 12.60 3.91 -14.61
C GLY A 449 11.23 3.98 -15.27
N GLU A 450 11.17 3.62 -16.55
CA GLU A 450 9.92 3.52 -17.31
C GLU A 450 9.61 2.05 -17.59
N ASP A 451 8.67 1.48 -16.85
CA ASP A 451 8.01 0.21 -17.15
C ASP A 451 6.53 0.53 -17.38
N ALA A 452 5.99 0.14 -18.54
CA ALA A 452 4.62 0.44 -18.95
C ALA A 452 3.61 -0.68 -18.63
N ALA A 453 4.09 -1.82 -18.11
CA ALA A 453 3.28 -2.92 -17.59
C ALA A 453 3.23 -2.92 -16.05
N ALA A 454 4.22 -2.30 -15.40
CA ALA A 454 4.27 -2.11 -13.94
C ALA A 454 3.00 -1.47 -13.37
N SER A 455 2.68 -1.83 -12.11
CA SER A 455 1.51 -1.31 -11.38
C SER A 455 1.91 -0.88 -9.96
N GLY A 456 2.68 0.21 -9.88
CA GLY A 456 3.27 0.74 -8.64
C GLY A 456 4.46 -0.06 -8.10
N ILE A 457 4.97 -1.00 -8.89
CA ILE A 457 6.10 -1.88 -8.57
C ILE A 457 6.77 -2.36 -9.87
N SER A 458 8.09 -2.19 -9.96
CA SER A 458 8.98 -2.88 -10.91
C SER A 458 10.19 -3.52 -10.20
N ASP A 459 10.38 -3.22 -8.91
CA ASP A 459 11.49 -3.69 -8.09
C ASP A 459 11.09 -3.83 -6.62
N VAL A 460 11.72 -4.76 -5.91
CA VAL A 460 11.75 -4.80 -4.44
C VAL A 460 13.17 -4.67 -3.88
N PHE A 461 13.27 -3.95 -2.77
CA PHE A 461 14.48 -3.63 -2.04
C PHE A 461 14.44 -4.33 -0.68
N SER A 462 15.28 -5.35 -0.50
CA SER A 462 15.49 -6.02 0.80
C SER A 462 16.44 -5.17 1.64
N ILE A 463 16.01 -4.71 2.82
CA ILE A 463 16.75 -3.76 3.65
C ILE A 463 16.94 -4.34 5.05
N ASP A 464 18.15 -4.25 5.60
CA ASP A 464 18.40 -4.58 6.99
C ASP A 464 17.83 -3.50 7.93
N ASN A 465 16.76 -3.83 8.65
CA ASN A 465 16.02 -2.90 9.53
C ASN A 465 16.69 -2.60 10.89
N LYS A 466 18.01 -2.83 10.99
CA LYS A 466 18.87 -2.43 12.12
C LYS A 466 19.96 -1.46 11.69
N THR A 467 20.37 -1.49 10.42
CA THR A 467 21.49 -0.71 9.87
C THR A 467 21.12 0.15 8.67
N GLY A 468 19.94 -0.05 8.07
CA GLY A 468 19.46 0.72 6.91
C GLY A 468 20.16 0.35 5.60
N LYS A 469 20.95 -0.73 5.60
CA LYS A 469 21.68 -1.18 4.42
C LYS A 469 20.78 -1.99 3.50
N LEU A 470 20.84 -1.69 2.21
CA LEU A 470 20.34 -2.59 1.17
C LEU A 470 21.09 -3.93 1.27
N ARG A 471 20.34 -5.01 1.32
CA ARG A 471 20.84 -6.41 1.25
C ARG A 471 20.87 -6.86 -0.21
N THR A 472 19.76 -6.69 -0.91
CA THR A 472 19.64 -6.93 -2.35
C THR A 472 18.50 -6.09 -2.96
N ARG A 473 18.55 -5.89 -4.28
CA ARG A 473 17.47 -5.35 -5.11
C ARG A 473 17.05 -6.47 -6.09
N ILE A 474 15.76 -6.67 -6.25
CA ILE A 474 15.18 -7.72 -7.09
C ILE A 474 14.24 -7.04 -8.09
N ALA A 475 14.54 -7.17 -9.38
CA ALA A 475 13.65 -6.69 -10.44
C ALA A 475 12.44 -7.63 -10.57
N LEU A 476 11.28 -7.02 -10.77
CA LEU A 476 10.00 -7.67 -11.02
C LEU A 476 9.31 -6.93 -12.19
N PRO A 477 9.68 -7.22 -13.46
CA PRO A 477 9.06 -6.58 -14.62
C PRO A 477 7.55 -6.82 -14.65
N GLY A 478 6.78 -5.78 -15.00
CA GLY A 478 5.32 -5.84 -14.99
C GLY A 478 4.71 -6.78 -16.05
N ASP A 479 5.50 -7.23 -17.03
CA ASP A 479 5.12 -8.25 -18.00
C ASP A 479 5.53 -9.69 -17.59
N GLU A 480 6.28 -9.85 -16.50
CA GLU A 480 6.62 -11.15 -15.91
C GLU A 480 5.83 -11.46 -14.61
N TYR A 481 5.47 -10.46 -13.78
CA TYR A 481 4.92 -10.67 -12.43
C TYR A 481 3.72 -9.78 -12.09
N ALA A 482 2.60 -10.39 -11.70
CA ALA A 482 1.33 -9.71 -11.42
C ALA A 482 1.23 -9.07 -10.01
N ALA A 483 2.35 -8.74 -9.35
CA ALA A 483 2.33 -8.04 -8.06
C ALA A 483 2.01 -6.54 -8.27
N ARG A 484 1.28 -5.90 -7.34
CA ARG A 484 0.84 -4.50 -7.50
C ARG A 484 0.91 -3.70 -6.20
N CYS A 485 1.08 -2.37 -6.27
CA CYS A 485 1.05 -1.48 -5.10
C CYS A 485 0.46 -0.08 -5.37
N ASP A 486 -0.27 0.50 -4.41
CA ASP A 486 -0.75 1.90 -4.42
C ASP A 486 0.25 2.83 -3.68
N GLY A 487 1.50 2.87 -4.17
CA GLY A 487 2.59 3.64 -3.55
C GLY A 487 2.44 5.17 -3.64
N ILE A 488 1.45 5.65 -4.39
CA ILE A 488 1.20 7.08 -4.63
C ILE A 488 0.53 7.71 -3.40
N TYR A 489 -0.50 7.05 -2.86
CA TYR A 489 -1.28 7.55 -1.74
C TYR A 489 -1.25 6.62 -0.52
N ARG A 490 -1.01 5.31 -0.70
CA ARG A 490 -1.17 4.29 0.33
C ARG A 490 0.08 3.39 0.50
N PRO A 491 1.15 3.87 1.17
CA PRO A 491 2.44 3.17 1.23
C PRO A 491 2.51 1.85 2.03
N GLU A 492 1.38 1.24 2.42
CA GLU A 492 1.31 -0.17 2.89
C GLU A 492 0.31 -1.03 2.08
N TYR A 493 -0.19 -0.52 0.95
CA TYR A 493 -1.16 -1.19 0.09
C TYR A 493 -0.45 -1.80 -1.11
N CYS A 494 0.24 -2.91 -0.86
CA CYS A 494 0.58 -3.87 -1.90
C CYS A 494 -0.38 -5.07 -1.88
N PHE A 495 -0.61 -5.62 -3.07
CA PHE A 495 -1.55 -6.69 -3.38
C PHE A 495 -0.81 -7.85 -4.06
N GLN A 496 -1.32 -9.07 -3.86
CA GLN A 496 -0.78 -10.30 -4.46
C GLN A 496 0.73 -10.51 -4.17
N ILE A 497 1.25 -10.02 -3.04
CA ILE A 497 2.67 -10.15 -2.66
C ILE A 497 2.78 -10.42 -1.17
N ALA A 498 3.68 -11.33 -0.80
CA ALA A 498 3.93 -11.69 0.60
C ALA A 498 5.43 -11.81 0.88
N VAL A 499 5.84 -11.57 2.13
CA VAL A 499 7.23 -11.59 2.58
C VAL A 499 7.35 -12.36 3.88
N GLY A 500 8.30 -13.30 3.94
CA GLY A 500 8.55 -14.17 5.08
C GLY A 500 9.59 -15.23 4.76
N ASN A 501 10.10 -15.99 5.74
CA ASN A 501 11.17 -16.98 5.55
C ASN A 501 12.45 -16.43 4.86
N ASP A 502 12.72 -15.14 5.01
CA ASP A 502 13.74 -14.40 4.24
C ASP A 502 13.56 -14.48 2.71
N ARG A 503 12.31 -14.53 2.25
CA ARG A 503 11.88 -14.54 0.85
C ARG A 503 10.77 -13.53 0.58
N VAL A 504 10.63 -13.19 -0.70
CA VAL A 504 9.44 -12.53 -1.26
C VAL A 504 8.75 -13.51 -2.21
N TYR A 505 7.43 -13.59 -2.11
CA TYR A 505 6.55 -14.48 -2.87
C TYR A 505 5.64 -13.63 -3.75
N VAL A 506 5.62 -13.91 -5.06
CA VAL A 506 4.85 -13.16 -6.07
C VAL A 506 4.22 -14.10 -7.10
N PRO A 507 3.07 -13.76 -7.68
CA PRO A 507 2.53 -14.42 -8.86
C PRO A 507 3.36 -14.10 -10.10
N THR A 508 3.50 -15.05 -11.01
CA THR A 508 3.75 -14.76 -12.42
C THR A 508 2.54 -14.05 -13.04
N GLU A 509 2.78 -13.27 -14.09
CA GLU A 509 1.70 -12.83 -14.99
C GLU A 509 1.02 -14.02 -15.68
N GLU A 510 -0.23 -13.84 -16.06
CA GLU A 510 -1.04 -14.93 -16.58
C GLU A 510 -0.57 -15.40 -17.97
N HIS A 511 -0.49 -16.72 -18.15
CA HIS A 511 -0.26 -17.37 -19.45
C HIS A 511 -1.33 -18.41 -19.78
N GLN A 512 -1.16 -19.08 -20.92
CA GLN A 512 -2.03 -20.17 -21.33
C GLN A 512 -1.83 -21.39 -20.40
N GLY A 513 -2.92 -21.97 -19.91
CA GLY A 513 -2.92 -23.25 -19.20
C GLY A 513 -3.01 -24.45 -20.15
N THR A 514 -2.93 -25.67 -19.60
CA THR A 514 -3.00 -26.94 -20.35
C THR A 514 -4.42 -27.42 -20.68
N GLY A 515 -5.44 -26.66 -20.29
CA GLY A 515 -6.84 -26.91 -20.59
C GLY A 515 -7.27 -26.47 -22.01
N SER A 516 -8.37 -25.73 -22.10
CA SER A 516 -8.89 -25.19 -23.37
C SER A 516 -8.12 -23.96 -23.86
N ASP A 517 -8.36 -23.56 -25.11
CA ASP A 517 -7.78 -22.35 -25.74
C ASP A 517 -8.12 -21.03 -24.99
N TYR A 518 -9.06 -21.05 -24.05
CA TYR A 518 -9.41 -19.92 -23.18
C TYR A 518 -8.95 -20.08 -21.72
N SER A 519 -8.28 -21.19 -21.39
CA SER A 519 -7.78 -21.48 -20.04
C SER A 519 -6.55 -20.62 -19.73
N ARG A 520 -6.70 -19.69 -18.79
CA ARG A 520 -5.59 -18.93 -18.19
C ARG A 520 -5.08 -19.63 -16.94
N THR A 521 -3.80 -19.45 -16.63
CA THR A 521 -3.20 -19.88 -15.37
C THR A 521 -1.94 -19.07 -15.06
N ASN A 522 -1.44 -19.18 -13.83
CA ASN A 522 -0.18 -18.61 -13.36
C ASN A 522 0.29 -19.36 -12.11
N GLU A 523 1.42 -18.95 -11.53
CA GLU A 523 2.00 -19.59 -10.33
C GLU A 523 2.58 -18.59 -9.34
N ILE A 524 2.66 -18.98 -8.07
CA ILE A 524 3.52 -18.28 -7.11
C ILE A 524 4.96 -18.79 -7.26
N ILE A 525 5.90 -17.88 -7.48
CA ILE A 525 7.33 -18.14 -7.31
C ILE A 525 7.86 -17.40 -6.08
N ALA A 526 9.06 -17.74 -5.63
CA ALA A 526 9.75 -16.98 -4.59
C ALA A 526 11.20 -16.63 -4.92
N PHE A 527 11.59 -15.42 -4.52
CA PHE A 527 12.96 -14.93 -4.55
C PHE A 527 13.54 -14.87 -3.13
N ASP A 528 14.83 -15.17 -3.00
CA ASP A 528 15.60 -15.11 -1.77
C ASP A 528 16.05 -13.66 -1.48
N LEU A 529 15.74 -13.13 -0.29
CA LEU A 529 15.99 -11.74 0.11
C LEU A 529 17.44 -11.44 0.52
N ALA A 530 18.31 -12.45 0.55
CA ALA A 530 19.74 -12.28 0.79
C ALA A 530 20.54 -12.17 -0.52
N THR A 531 20.13 -12.88 -1.56
CA THR A 531 20.85 -13.03 -2.84
C THR A 531 20.14 -12.37 -4.03
N GLY A 532 18.84 -12.10 -3.91
CA GLY A 532 17.98 -11.54 -4.95
C GLY A 532 17.62 -12.52 -6.08
N LYS A 533 17.88 -13.82 -5.90
CA LYS A 533 17.65 -14.84 -6.93
C LYS A 533 16.34 -15.57 -6.70
N GLN A 534 15.70 -16.01 -7.79
CA GLN A 534 14.65 -17.02 -7.70
C GLN A 534 15.18 -18.27 -7.00
N THR A 535 14.34 -18.86 -6.15
CA THR A 535 14.64 -20.10 -5.41
C THR A 535 14.55 -21.37 -6.26
N GLY A 536 14.01 -21.26 -7.49
CA GLY A 536 13.62 -22.40 -8.31
C GLY A 536 12.35 -23.11 -7.82
N GLN A 537 11.70 -22.61 -6.77
CA GLN A 537 10.45 -23.15 -6.23
C GLN A 537 9.24 -22.40 -6.83
N ARG A 538 8.20 -23.15 -7.20
CA ARG A 538 7.01 -22.70 -7.94
C ARG A 538 5.79 -23.46 -7.40
N ALA A 539 4.66 -22.78 -7.23
CA ALA A 539 3.40 -23.35 -6.78
C ALA A 539 2.30 -23.07 -7.81
N ASP A 540 1.94 -24.11 -8.57
CA ASP A 540 0.99 -24.05 -9.68
C ASP A 540 -0.46 -23.77 -9.25
N ALA A 541 -1.12 -22.80 -9.89
CA ALA A 541 -2.57 -22.67 -9.76
C ALA A 541 -3.30 -23.91 -10.31
N GLY A 542 -2.85 -24.42 -11.47
CA GLY A 542 -3.44 -25.57 -12.15
C GLY A 542 -4.59 -25.18 -13.09
N ASP A 543 -5.08 -26.15 -13.88
CA ASP A 543 -5.96 -25.88 -15.03
C ASP A 543 -7.20 -25.03 -14.71
N GLY A 544 -7.22 -23.83 -15.29
CA GLY A 544 -8.30 -22.86 -15.20
C GLY A 544 -8.31 -22.00 -13.93
N TYR A 545 -7.39 -22.22 -13.00
CA TYR A 545 -7.19 -21.37 -11.83
C TYR A 545 -6.06 -20.36 -12.06
N THR A 546 -6.14 -19.22 -11.38
CA THR A 546 -4.99 -18.35 -11.09
C THR A 546 -4.80 -18.25 -9.58
N ILE A 547 -3.56 -18.07 -9.11
CA ILE A 547 -3.16 -18.10 -7.70
C ILE A 547 -2.55 -16.77 -7.27
N SER A 548 -2.76 -16.37 -6.01
CA SER A 548 -2.26 -15.10 -5.46
C SER A 548 -1.88 -15.23 -3.97
N PRO A 549 -0.70 -14.74 -3.55
CA PRO A 549 -0.31 -14.63 -2.14
C PRO A 549 -1.30 -13.75 -1.36
N LEU A 550 -1.69 -14.18 -0.16
CA LEU A 550 -2.47 -13.35 0.78
C LEU A 550 -1.62 -12.91 1.98
N ARG A 551 -1.01 -13.86 2.70
CA ARG A 551 -0.17 -13.60 3.89
C ARG A 551 0.72 -14.79 4.22
N MET A 552 1.69 -14.57 5.10
CA MET A 552 2.38 -15.67 5.79
C MET A 552 1.50 -16.30 6.88
N ASP A 553 1.81 -17.54 7.22
CA ASP A 553 1.25 -18.34 8.31
C ASP A 553 2.41 -19.12 8.95
N GLY A 554 3.02 -18.56 9.99
CA GLY A 554 4.31 -19.04 10.49
C GLY A 554 5.35 -19.12 9.36
N GLY A 555 5.86 -20.34 9.09
CA GLY A 555 6.75 -20.63 7.98
C GLY A 555 6.06 -21.01 6.66
N ASN A 556 4.73 -21.00 6.58
CA ASN A 556 3.96 -21.30 5.36
C ASN A 556 3.43 -20.02 4.70
N LEU A 557 3.05 -20.12 3.44
CA LEU A 557 2.34 -19.06 2.71
C LEU A 557 0.86 -19.43 2.55
N ILE A 558 -0.05 -18.53 2.88
CA ILE A 558 -1.48 -18.65 2.54
C ILE A 558 -1.72 -17.94 1.21
N ALA A 559 -2.37 -18.64 0.28
CA ALA A 559 -2.73 -18.15 -1.04
C ALA A 559 -4.20 -18.44 -1.37
N TYR A 560 -4.79 -17.58 -2.20
CA TYR A 560 -6.11 -17.79 -2.79
C TYR A 560 -5.95 -18.21 -4.26
N LYS A 561 -6.82 -19.13 -4.71
CA LYS A 561 -6.90 -19.60 -6.09
C LYS A 561 -8.26 -19.20 -6.66
N ARG A 562 -8.27 -18.22 -7.58
CA ARG A 562 -9.47 -17.75 -8.29
C ARG A 562 -9.99 -18.87 -9.20
N PRO A 563 -11.29 -19.19 -9.19
CA PRO A 563 -11.80 -20.36 -9.90
C PRO A 563 -12.06 -20.15 -11.40
N PRO A 564 -12.05 -21.23 -12.19
CA PRO A 564 -12.72 -21.29 -13.48
C PRO A 564 -14.24 -21.32 -13.33
N TYR A 565 -14.95 -21.18 -14.46
CA TYR A 565 -16.42 -21.09 -14.54
C TYR A 565 -17.20 -22.30 -13.96
N ASP A 566 -16.56 -23.45 -13.76
CA ASP A 566 -17.15 -24.71 -13.33
C ASP A 566 -16.83 -25.12 -11.87
N LYS A 567 -16.09 -24.29 -11.12
CA LYS A 567 -15.61 -24.58 -9.76
C LYS A 567 -15.80 -23.37 -8.83
N GLY A 568 -15.58 -23.55 -7.52
CA GLY A 568 -15.44 -22.45 -6.57
C GLY A 568 -13.97 -22.22 -6.20
N GLY A 569 -13.65 -21.02 -5.72
CA GLY A 569 -12.29 -20.64 -5.37
C GLY A 569 -11.75 -21.43 -4.17
N GLN A 570 -10.44 -21.43 -4.00
CA GLN A 570 -9.78 -22.23 -2.98
C GLN A 570 -8.82 -21.39 -2.13
N ILE A 571 -8.71 -21.73 -0.85
CA ILE A 571 -7.59 -21.29 -0.01
C ILE A 571 -6.63 -22.45 0.18
N VAL A 572 -5.35 -22.18 0.02
CA VAL A 572 -4.27 -23.17 0.14
C VAL A 572 -3.16 -22.66 1.04
N SER A 573 -2.54 -23.58 1.78
CA SER A 573 -1.27 -23.37 2.47
C SER A 573 -0.16 -23.99 1.64
N ILE A 574 0.86 -23.20 1.29
CA ILE A 574 2.07 -23.64 0.59
C ILE A 574 3.18 -23.74 1.64
N ASP A 575 3.67 -24.96 1.87
CA ASP A 575 4.75 -25.22 2.84
C ASP A 575 6.04 -24.48 2.42
N GLY A 576 6.55 -23.59 3.28
CA GLY A 576 7.66 -22.70 2.89
C GLY A 576 9.01 -23.37 2.72
N GLY A 577 9.17 -24.64 3.10
CA GLY A 577 10.37 -25.43 2.84
C GLY A 577 10.28 -26.21 1.53
N THR A 578 9.22 -27.00 1.39
CA THR A 578 9.00 -27.99 0.32
C THR A 578 8.20 -27.48 -0.87
N PHE A 579 7.55 -26.31 -0.73
CA PHE A 579 6.57 -25.76 -1.68
C PHE A 579 5.34 -26.63 -1.95
N LYS A 580 5.09 -27.63 -1.11
CA LYS A 580 3.91 -28.47 -1.22
C LYS A 580 2.64 -27.67 -0.93
N GLU A 581 1.74 -27.56 -1.90
CA GLU A 581 0.39 -27.06 -1.71
C GLU A 581 -0.46 -28.02 -0.86
N THR A 582 -1.21 -27.47 0.08
CA THR A 582 -2.23 -28.17 0.87
C THR A 582 -3.50 -27.33 0.88
N LYS A 583 -4.58 -27.85 0.29
CA LYS A 583 -5.91 -27.21 0.30
C LYS A 583 -6.44 -27.10 1.73
N LEU A 584 -6.90 -25.90 2.08
CA LEU A 584 -7.57 -25.61 3.36
C LEU A 584 -9.07 -25.35 3.16
N LEU A 585 -9.45 -24.66 2.09
CA LEU A 585 -10.84 -24.29 1.80
C LEU A 585 -11.14 -24.43 0.29
N GLU A 586 -12.38 -24.75 -0.04
CA GLU A 586 -12.91 -24.77 -1.41
C GLU A 586 -14.38 -24.35 -1.41
N ASN A 587 -14.69 -23.28 -2.12
CA ASN A 587 -15.98 -22.59 -2.05
C ASN A 587 -17.04 -23.25 -2.96
N PRO A 588 -18.35 -22.96 -2.75
CA PRO A 588 -19.41 -23.54 -3.56
C PRO A 588 -19.34 -23.11 -5.03
N ALA A 589 -19.19 -24.09 -5.94
CA ALA A 589 -19.12 -23.89 -7.39
C ALA A 589 -20.42 -23.43 -8.08
N THR A 590 -21.44 -23.03 -7.32
CA THR A 590 -22.72 -22.54 -7.86
C THR A 590 -22.55 -21.13 -8.42
N GLU A 591 -23.05 -20.90 -9.64
CA GLU A 591 -23.03 -19.62 -10.38
C GLU A 591 -23.22 -18.39 -9.48
N ALA A 592 -24.39 -18.22 -8.86
CA ALA A 592 -24.71 -17.09 -7.98
C ALA A 592 -23.85 -16.95 -6.69
N VAL A 593 -22.90 -17.85 -6.44
CA VAL A 593 -21.84 -17.71 -5.41
C VAL A 593 -20.51 -17.37 -6.07
N ARG A 594 -20.16 -18.07 -7.16
CA ARG A 594 -18.96 -17.79 -7.98
C ARG A 594 -18.98 -16.36 -8.53
N ASP A 595 -20.14 -15.83 -8.90
CA ASP A 595 -20.26 -14.48 -9.46
C ASP A 595 -19.90 -13.41 -8.41
N VAL A 596 -20.28 -13.60 -7.14
CA VAL A 596 -19.88 -12.74 -6.00
C VAL A 596 -18.41 -12.97 -5.62
N GLU A 597 -17.96 -14.22 -5.58
CA GLU A 597 -16.56 -14.58 -5.33
C GLU A 597 -15.60 -14.01 -6.39
N THR A 598 -16.07 -13.77 -7.61
CA THR A 598 -15.25 -13.26 -8.72
C THR A 598 -15.45 -11.78 -9.05
N SER A 599 -16.29 -11.05 -8.31
CA SER A 599 -16.19 -9.57 -8.22
C SER A 599 -15.08 -9.15 -7.26
N MET A 600 -14.98 -9.83 -6.11
CA MET A 600 -14.06 -9.48 -5.02
C MET A 600 -12.66 -10.07 -5.23
N LEU A 601 -11.80 -9.39 -5.98
CA LEU A 601 -10.49 -9.92 -6.41
C LEU A 601 -9.31 -9.53 -5.49
N PRO A 602 -8.24 -10.35 -5.40
CA PRO A 602 -7.08 -10.08 -4.53
C PRO A 602 -6.28 -8.80 -4.84
N ASP A 603 -6.52 -8.18 -6.00
CA ASP A 603 -5.90 -6.95 -6.51
C ASP A 603 -6.79 -5.71 -6.35
N SER A 604 -8.06 -5.88 -5.99
CA SER A 604 -9.04 -4.79 -5.83
C SER A 604 -9.74 -4.77 -4.46
N SER A 605 -9.75 -5.91 -3.74
CA SER A 605 -10.64 -6.18 -2.61
C SER A 605 -9.90 -6.66 -1.36
N GLU A 606 -10.58 -6.63 -0.23
CA GLU A 606 -10.06 -7.08 1.06
C GLU A 606 -10.39 -8.57 1.27
N LEU A 607 -9.38 -9.44 1.18
CA LEU A 607 -9.48 -10.87 1.45
C LEU A 607 -8.77 -11.20 2.78
N ILE A 608 -9.48 -11.82 3.71
CA ILE A 608 -8.97 -12.24 5.03
C ILE A 608 -9.26 -13.73 5.23
N TYR A 609 -8.21 -14.53 5.42
CA TYR A 609 -8.34 -15.94 5.82
C TYR A 609 -7.72 -16.17 7.20
N HIS A 610 -8.50 -16.77 8.12
CA HIS A 610 -8.01 -17.28 9.40
C HIS A 610 -8.98 -18.32 10.01
N ASP A 611 -8.46 -19.29 10.76
CA ASP A 611 -9.21 -20.32 11.50
C ASP A 611 -10.34 -20.96 10.65
N GLY A 612 -9.98 -21.45 9.46
CA GLY A 612 -10.91 -22.14 8.57
C GLY A 612 -11.91 -21.25 7.81
N ARG A 613 -11.90 -19.92 8.01
CA ARG A 613 -12.86 -18.97 7.41
C ARG A 613 -12.19 -18.04 6.42
N LEU A 614 -12.85 -17.80 5.28
CA LEU A 614 -12.49 -16.77 4.30
C LEU A 614 -13.57 -15.66 4.31
N PHE A 615 -13.13 -14.42 4.50
CA PHE A 615 -13.94 -13.23 4.30
C PHE A 615 -13.41 -12.49 3.06
N MET A 616 -14.31 -12.11 2.17
CA MET A 616 -14.02 -11.31 0.98
C MET A 616 -14.91 -10.08 1.04
N SER A 617 -14.39 -8.89 0.77
CA SER A 617 -15.16 -7.64 0.89
C SER A 617 -14.68 -6.50 0.00
N GLU A 618 -15.63 -5.75 -0.57
CA GLU A 618 -15.39 -4.61 -1.45
C GLU A 618 -14.77 -3.41 -0.69
N VAL A 619 -13.92 -2.63 -1.35
CA VAL A 619 -13.33 -1.40 -0.77
C VAL A 619 -14.08 -0.11 -1.14
N TYR A 620 -15.03 -0.21 -2.08
CA TYR A 620 -15.94 0.87 -2.48
C TYR A 620 -17.39 0.37 -2.47
N ALA A 621 -18.34 1.25 -2.17
CA ALA A 621 -19.76 1.04 -2.43
C ALA A 621 -20.22 2.07 -3.47
N SER A 622 -20.91 1.64 -4.52
CA SER A 622 -21.34 2.53 -5.62
C SER A 622 -22.73 2.16 -6.16
N ASP A 623 -23.26 2.96 -7.10
CA ASP A 623 -24.41 2.60 -7.93
C ASP A 623 -23.99 2.24 -9.38
N PHE A 624 -22.69 2.13 -9.67
CA PHE A 624 -22.22 1.95 -11.04
C PHE A 624 -22.27 0.49 -11.54
N GLY A 625 -22.45 -0.49 -10.65
CA GLY A 625 -22.62 -1.91 -11.01
C GLY A 625 -24.07 -2.32 -11.31
N SER A 626 -25.06 -1.56 -10.80
CA SER A 626 -26.48 -1.95 -10.70
C SER A 626 -27.22 -2.23 -12.02
N SER A 627 -26.54 -2.05 -13.16
CA SER A 627 -27.01 -2.26 -14.53
C SER A 627 -27.56 -3.66 -14.86
N SER A 628 -27.19 -4.70 -14.11
CA SER A 628 -27.72 -6.07 -14.28
C SER A 628 -28.97 -6.37 -13.43
N GLY A 629 -29.26 -5.56 -12.40
CA GLY A 629 -30.31 -5.84 -11.41
C GLY A 629 -29.99 -6.98 -10.45
N GLU A 630 -28.74 -7.43 -10.40
CA GLU A 630 -28.26 -8.46 -9.47
C GLU A 630 -28.04 -7.90 -8.07
N LYS A 631 -27.80 -8.78 -7.08
CA LYS A 631 -27.54 -8.36 -5.70
C LYS A 631 -26.05 -8.13 -5.46
N GLU A 632 -25.67 -6.87 -5.28
CA GLU A 632 -24.34 -6.48 -4.83
C GLU A 632 -24.19 -6.72 -3.31
N TYR A 633 -22.98 -7.09 -2.88
CA TYR A 633 -22.65 -7.42 -1.49
C TYR A 633 -21.40 -6.66 -1.05
N LEU A 634 -21.46 -6.03 0.14
CA LEU A 634 -20.31 -5.39 0.77
C LEU A 634 -19.26 -6.43 1.23
N ALA A 635 -19.73 -7.62 1.63
CA ALA A 635 -18.87 -8.74 2.04
C ALA A 635 -19.58 -10.09 1.88
N ILE A 636 -18.79 -11.15 1.69
CA ILE A 636 -19.20 -12.56 1.75
C ILE A 636 -18.24 -13.35 2.65
N ALA A 637 -18.79 -14.27 3.42
CA ALA A 637 -18.03 -15.14 4.33
C ALA A 637 -18.24 -16.62 3.98
N PHE A 638 -17.15 -17.37 3.94
CA PHE A 638 -17.10 -18.81 3.69
C PHE A 638 -16.41 -19.55 4.84
N GLY A 639 -16.82 -20.78 5.10
CA GLY A 639 -16.15 -21.65 6.07
C GLY A 639 -16.48 -23.12 5.90
N ALA A 640 -15.54 -23.98 6.28
CA ALA A 640 -15.74 -25.43 6.39
C ALA A 640 -16.65 -25.78 7.58
N LYS A 641 -17.20 -27.01 7.57
CA LYS A 641 -18.07 -27.58 8.61
C LYS A 641 -17.56 -28.96 9.03
#